data_AF-A0A8H3F8E7-F1
#
_entry.id   AF-A0A8H3F8E7-F1
#
_cell.length_a   1.000
_cell.length_b   1.000
_cell.length_c   1.000
_cell.angle_alpha   90.00
_cell.angle_beta   90.00
_cell.angle_gamma   90.00
#
_symmetry.space_group_name_H-M   'P 1'
#
loop_
_entity.id
_entity.type
_entity.pdbx_description
1 polymer ?
#
loop_
_entity_poly.entity_id
_entity_poly.type
_entity_poly.pdbx_seq_one_letter_code
_entity_poly.pdbx_strand_id
1 'polypeptide(L)'
;MTTNLDSGKLWTEYDNQADVEKDGRKGSVGRRLRGSIVDEDAMISVSKQMELEAGNAIRYRTCSWQKTAALLFSEYICLAIMSFPYSYSVLGLVPGLICTVVVAGLVLYTSLITWQFCLRHPEIRDVCDLGQMLFWNQRWAWWATAVMFILNNTFIQALHVLVGAKYISTMSNNTSGVCTVAFSVVMTIVSWLSSLPRTFDTLSKLGTLSAFFTFISVILAAIFAAIEAHPAGWVPDPNTPNTLNGLQGGDPIWTVIPVAGTGFVAGLNGFLNISYTFIGQITLPSFIAEMKEPKDFPKALWAVTIAEIILFSLVGSIVYVYTGNNYNTAPAFGSLGNETYKKVAFSFMIPTLIFLGVLYASVSARFIFFRLFEGTRHKGNHTIVGWASWAGILLSLWILAFIIAEVIPFFADLLSLMSSLFDSFFGFIFWGVAYIRMRQSDYGSGWITARGLKSITGFVINVIIILIGVFFLSAGTYASVESIIEGYEAGGFGGPFSSRIIPVSSDHPEQIIMGTRTTLHSLPRLQLHTDQCLKHGLFIRTNGISSTKRFIHSHNAAPLLKFASLPYQRRLASTTSSGDDALKQLPLDDFHRSHGAKMVPFAGHSMPLVYGDQTHLQSHHWTREKASLFDVGHMLQHVFSGPQAEQFLHKLTPSYLPSLAPLHSVLSVLLHPTGGIVDDTMITRLDKPNTFRLVTNGATSSKVTEHLKSELSAISPGQITWKTTHSHDSGLLALQGPLSARVLTSLLSPLDRKTLTSLYFGQSTYLSLQNIPGGPILISRGGYTGEDGFELATSSPEQTIALAKSLYQAGNQGETLRLAGLAARDSLRLEAGMCLYGHDLDDSTTPVEAALGWVVAKERRTQGGFHGDNIILPQLIKKSGNGSKPASRKRVGLVIDGAPAREGAAIYAPATTTTTAAAAATTATETKGEGEEVIGVVTSGGPSPTLGTNIAMAYVRNNPAFAKVGSRVGVLVRGKMRSATVCKMPFVEAKYYRAGIGETEKVTAVDGATQGSAPM
;
A
#
# COMPACT_ATOMS: atom_id res chain seq x y z
N MET A 1 53.26 41.26 8.31
CA MET A 1 54.19 40.44 7.51
C MET A 1 54.54 39.19 8.31
N THR A 2 53.87 38.10 7.96
CA THR A 2 54.28 36.67 7.86
C THR A 2 55.74 36.30 8.23
N THR A 3 56.12 35.13 8.78
CA THR A 3 55.52 33.77 8.86
C THR A 3 56.42 32.81 9.68
N ASN A 4 55.81 31.71 10.14
CA ASN A 4 56.33 30.36 10.41
C ASN A 4 57.21 30.07 11.65
N LEU A 5 56.62 29.30 12.57
CA LEU A 5 57.03 28.06 13.26
C LEU A 5 55.98 27.85 14.38
N ASP A 6 55.63 26.71 14.95
CA ASP A 6 55.73 25.28 14.64
C ASP A 6 54.87 24.61 15.75
N SER A 7 54.10 23.56 15.44
CA SER A 7 53.48 22.70 16.47
C SER A 7 53.21 21.29 15.94
N GLY A 8 54.30 20.60 15.60
CA GLY A 8 54.35 19.13 15.58
C GLY A 8 54.88 18.60 16.90
N LYS A 9 54.06 17.84 17.65
CA LYS A 9 54.48 16.80 18.61
C LYS A 9 53.27 16.08 19.21
N LEU A 10 52.99 14.89 18.70
CA LEU A 10 52.53 13.71 19.44
C LEU A 10 52.78 12.51 18.52
N TRP A 11 53.31 11.42 19.10
CA TRP A 11 53.77 10.18 18.45
C TRP A 11 55.18 10.19 17.85
N THR A 12 56.20 10.13 18.71
CA THR A 12 57.41 9.31 18.48
C THR A 12 58.18 9.16 19.80
N GLU A 13 58.18 7.97 20.36
CA GLU A 13 59.27 7.51 21.23
C GLU A 13 59.18 5.98 21.32
N TYR A 14 60.14 5.31 20.69
CA TYR A 14 60.82 4.10 21.15
C TYR A 14 61.76 3.67 20.01
N ASP A 15 62.96 4.27 20.00
CA ASP A 15 64.14 3.61 19.43
C ASP A 15 65.37 4.04 20.24
N ASN A 16 66.12 3.05 20.70
CA ASN A 16 67.48 3.10 21.25
C ASN A 16 68.07 1.74 20.82
N GLN A 17 69.31 1.55 20.36
CA GLN A 17 70.49 2.41 20.31
C GLN A 17 71.56 1.65 19.47
N ALA A 18 72.37 2.42 18.74
CA ALA A 18 73.84 2.34 18.65
C ALA A 18 74.61 1.22 17.89
N ASP A 19 75.54 1.73 17.05
CA ASP A 19 76.97 1.35 16.85
C ASP A 19 77.46 0.44 15.69
N VAL A 20 77.98 1.13 14.65
CA VAL A 20 79.40 1.27 14.18
C VAL A 20 80.30 0.02 13.94
N GLU A 21 80.73 -0.08 12.67
CA GLU A 21 82.00 -0.58 12.05
C GLU A 21 82.55 -2.03 12.13
N LYS A 22 82.99 -2.45 10.92
CA LYS A 22 84.19 -3.26 10.53
C LYS A 22 84.14 -4.80 10.39
N ASP A 23 84.21 -5.17 9.11
CA ASP A 23 85.14 -6.12 8.46
C ASP A 23 84.98 -7.66 8.61
N GLY A 24 85.28 -8.37 7.51
CA GLY A 24 85.85 -9.74 7.57
C GLY A 24 84.94 -10.97 7.40
N ARG A 25 84.56 -11.28 6.15
CA ARG A 25 84.42 -12.62 5.51
C ARG A 25 83.95 -13.89 6.29
N LYS A 26 83.01 -14.57 5.58
CA LYS A 26 82.75 -16.02 5.43
C LYS A 26 81.78 -16.72 6.41
N GLY A 27 80.54 -16.89 5.90
CA GLY A 27 79.92 -18.21 5.71
C GLY A 27 79.09 -18.80 6.85
N SER A 28 77.77 -18.57 6.83
CA SER A 28 76.76 -19.63 7.02
C SER A 28 75.37 -19.13 6.62
N VAL A 29 74.63 -19.97 5.90
CA VAL A 29 73.28 -19.71 5.38
C VAL A 29 72.29 -19.86 6.52
N GLY A 30 71.53 -18.79 6.84
CA GLY A 30 70.38 -18.91 7.73
C GLY A 30 70.00 -17.71 8.59
N ARG A 31 69.85 -16.50 8.01
CA ARG A 31 68.84 -15.48 8.42
C ARG A 31 69.11 -14.15 7.71
N ARG A 32 68.22 -13.77 6.79
CA ARG A 32 67.78 -12.39 6.52
C ARG A 32 66.79 -12.44 5.39
N LEU A 33 65.51 -12.25 5.68
CA LEU A 33 64.61 -11.47 4.85
C LEU A 33 63.66 -10.73 5.80
N ARG A 34 64.08 -9.49 6.08
CA ARG A 34 63.31 -8.40 6.65
C ARG A 34 62.26 -7.96 5.62
N GLY A 35 61.19 -7.32 6.08
CA GLY A 35 60.14 -6.80 5.21
C GLY A 35 60.66 -5.90 4.09
N SER A 36 60.17 -6.16 2.87
CA SER A 36 60.00 -5.20 1.75
C SER A 36 59.32 -5.82 0.52
N ILE A 37 58.81 -7.06 0.56
CA ILE A 37 58.28 -7.74 -0.65
C ILE A 37 56.93 -7.16 -1.12
N VAL A 38 56.29 -6.27 -0.35
CA VAL A 38 55.03 -5.61 -0.76
C VAL A 38 55.25 -4.24 -1.41
N ASP A 39 56.47 -3.68 -1.40
CA ASP A 39 56.68 -2.27 -1.74
C ASP A 39 57.28 -1.99 -3.13
N GLU A 40 58.06 -2.89 -3.73
CA GLU A 40 58.75 -2.63 -5.02
C GLU A 40 57.98 -3.14 -6.25
N ASP A 41 57.53 -4.40 -6.28
CA ASP A 41 56.92 -4.98 -7.50
C ASP A 41 55.58 -4.34 -7.88
N ALA A 42 54.75 -4.00 -6.89
CA ALA A 42 53.49 -3.28 -7.11
C ALA A 42 53.73 -1.82 -7.55
N MET A 43 54.82 -1.21 -7.07
CA MET A 43 55.20 0.16 -7.46
C MET A 43 55.73 0.18 -8.88
N ILE A 44 56.52 -0.83 -9.28
CA ILE A 44 56.99 -1.02 -10.65
C ILE A 44 55.81 -1.24 -11.61
N SER A 45 54.78 -2.03 -11.25
CA SER A 45 53.61 -2.24 -12.12
C SER A 45 52.71 -1.00 -12.24
N VAL A 46 52.53 -0.25 -11.14
CA VAL A 46 51.75 1.00 -11.11
C VAL A 46 52.47 2.11 -11.88
N SER A 47 53.79 2.26 -11.71
CA SER A 47 54.62 3.21 -12.45
C SER A 47 54.70 2.88 -13.95
N LYS A 48 54.76 1.59 -14.33
CA LYS A 48 54.75 1.15 -15.73
C LYS A 48 53.40 1.40 -16.41
N GLN A 49 52.28 1.29 -15.68
CA GLN A 49 50.96 1.75 -16.15
C GLN A 49 50.88 3.29 -16.27
N MET A 50 51.50 4.04 -15.37
CA MET A 50 51.56 5.51 -15.43
C MET A 50 52.37 6.02 -16.64
N GLU A 51 53.44 5.33 -17.02
CA GLU A 51 54.18 5.59 -18.26
C GLU A 51 53.36 5.28 -19.53
N LEU A 52 52.57 4.19 -19.52
CA LEU A 52 51.69 3.83 -20.63
C LEU A 52 50.53 4.82 -20.84
N GLU A 53 50.09 5.53 -19.79
CA GLU A 53 49.02 6.53 -19.84
C GLU A 53 49.51 7.96 -20.10
N ALA A 54 50.82 8.22 -20.00
CA ALA A 54 51.40 9.56 -20.15
C ALA A 54 51.20 10.18 -21.54
N GLY A 55 50.90 9.37 -22.56
CA GLY A 55 50.65 9.79 -23.94
C GLY A 55 49.17 9.92 -24.35
N ASN A 56 48.19 9.66 -23.46
CA ASN A 56 46.76 9.67 -23.79
C ASN A 56 46.08 11.01 -23.46
N ALA A 57 45.19 11.48 -24.34
CA ALA A 57 44.45 12.74 -24.19
C ALA A 57 43.50 12.80 -22.97
N ILE A 58 43.14 11.64 -22.40
CA ILE A 58 42.32 11.52 -21.19
C ILE A 58 43.18 10.81 -20.15
N ARG A 59 43.52 11.53 -19.07
CA ARG A 59 44.20 10.94 -17.91
C ARG A 59 43.15 10.36 -16.96
N TYR A 60 43.24 9.08 -16.64
CA TYR A 60 42.27 8.39 -15.77
C TYR A 60 42.64 8.52 -14.28
N ARG A 61 43.93 8.50 -13.91
CA ARG A 61 44.40 8.69 -12.52
C ARG A 61 44.54 10.15 -12.13
N THR A 62 43.43 10.81 -11.82
CA THR A 62 43.40 12.26 -11.51
C THR A 62 43.03 12.59 -10.06
N CYS A 63 42.61 11.58 -9.28
CA CYS A 63 42.07 11.78 -7.93
C CYS A 63 43.17 11.74 -6.86
N SER A 64 43.21 12.73 -5.96
CA SER A 64 44.07 12.70 -4.75
C SER A 64 43.29 12.11 -3.58
N TRP A 65 43.96 11.68 -2.50
CA TRP A 65 43.26 11.09 -1.36
C TRP A 65 42.23 12.02 -0.73
N GLN A 66 42.42 13.34 -0.76
CA GLN A 66 41.43 14.31 -0.28
C GLN A 66 40.19 14.35 -1.19
N LYS A 67 40.38 14.28 -2.50
CA LYS A 67 39.27 14.22 -3.46
C LYS A 67 38.52 12.89 -3.34
N THR A 68 39.26 11.79 -3.17
CA THR A 68 38.68 10.47 -2.87
C THR A 68 37.92 10.50 -1.56
N ALA A 69 38.44 11.13 -0.51
CA ALA A 69 37.74 11.30 0.76
C ALA A 69 36.43 12.08 0.55
N ALA A 70 36.44 13.18 -0.19
CA ALA A 70 35.23 13.94 -0.49
C ALA A 70 34.20 13.14 -1.32
N LEU A 71 34.67 12.30 -2.26
CA LEU A 71 33.81 11.40 -3.03
C LEU A 71 33.19 10.31 -2.15
N LEU A 72 34.00 9.62 -1.33
CA LEU A 72 33.53 8.63 -0.37
C LEU A 72 32.55 9.26 0.62
N PHE A 73 32.83 10.46 1.12
CA PHE A 73 31.94 11.21 1.99
C PHE A 73 30.60 11.51 1.31
N SER A 74 30.61 11.88 0.02
CA SER A 74 29.38 12.11 -0.76
C SER A 74 28.57 10.83 -0.98
N GLU A 75 29.25 9.69 -1.07
CA GLU A 75 28.63 8.38 -1.24
C GLU A 75 28.05 7.86 0.07
N TYR A 76 28.80 7.96 1.17
CA TYR A 76 28.48 7.31 2.44
C TYR A 76 27.63 8.20 3.36
N ILE A 77 27.77 9.53 3.29
CA ILE A 77 26.88 10.51 3.97
C ILE A 77 25.73 10.86 3.03
N CYS A 78 25.19 9.82 2.41
CA CYS A 78 24.01 9.92 1.60
C CYS A 78 22.76 10.01 2.47
N LEU A 79 21.62 10.09 1.79
CA LEU A 79 20.29 10.15 2.35
C LEU A 79 20.00 9.11 3.45
N ALA A 80 20.70 7.97 3.45
CA ALA A 80 20.52 6.86 4.40
C ALA A 80 20.79 7.24 5.88
N ILE A 81 21.60 8.26 6.16
CA ILE A 81 21.79 8.79 7.55
C ILE A 81 20.46 9.17 8.22
N MET A 82 19.46 9.59 7.43
CA MET A 82 18.14 9.94 7.93
C MET A 82 17.33 8.73 8.47
N SER A 83 17.87 7.51 8.40
CA SER A 83 17.32 6.30 9.04
C SER A 83 17.86 6.04 10.45
N PHE A 84 18.95 6.71 10.87
CA PHE A 84 19.59 6.47 12.17
C PHE A 84 18.68 6.79 13.35
N PRO A 85 17.96 7.92 13.37
CA PRO A 85 17.01 8.20 14.45
C PRO A 85 15.96 7.09 14.60
N TYR A 86 15.41 6.60 13.47
CA TYR A 86 14.47 5.49 13.46
C TYR A 86 15.11 4.21 13.99
N SER A 87 16.32 3.88 13.54
CA SER A 87 17.04 2.68 13.99
C SER A 87 17.32 2.71 15.50
N TYR A 88 17.65 3.88 16.05
CA TYR A 88 17.85 4.06 17.49
C TYR A 88 16.54 3.99 18.27
N SER A 89 15.42 4.38 17.65
CA SER A 89 14.09 4.23 18.25
C SER A 89 13.66 2.77 18.42
N VAL A 90 14.15 1.88 17.56
CA VAL A 90 13.89 0.43 17.64
C VAL A 90 14.90 -0.27 18.55
N LEU A 91 16.20 0.04 18.40
CA LEU A 91 17.30 -0.61 19.12
C LEU A 91 17.57 -0.02 20.53
N GLY A 92 16.99 1.13 20.84
CA GLY A 92 17.44 1.96 21.94
C GLY A 92 18.77 2.66 21.65
N LEU A 93 19.02 3.75 22.38
CA LEU A 93 20.16 4.64 22.12
C LEU A 93 21.52 3.93 22.25
N VAL A 94 21.74 3.15 23.31
CA VAL A 94 23.06 2.55 23.59
C VAL A 94 23.37 1.41 22.63
N PRO A 95 22.50 0.40 22.43
CA PRO A 95 22.76 -0.62 21.42
C PRO A 95 22.86 -0.04 20.01
N GLY A 96 22.05 0.97 19.67
CA GLY A 96 22.17 1.69 18.41
C GLY A 96 23.56 2.30 18.20
N LEU A 97 24.09 3.03 19.18
CA LEU A 97 25.45 3.62 19.13
C LEU A 97 26.55 2.55 19.08
N ILE A 98 26.40 1.47 19.84
CA ILE A 98 27.34 0.33 19.79
C ILE A 98 27.34 -0.27 18.38
N CYS A 99 26.16 -0.55 17.80
CA CYS A 99 26.03 -1.04 16.44
C CYS A 99 26.72 -0.10 15.45
N THR A 100 26.48 1.21 15.54
CA THR A 100 27.12 2.23 14.69
C THR A 100 28.65 2.13 14.73
N VAL A 101 29.25 2.10 15.92
CA VAL A 101 30.72 2.04 16.06
C VAL A 101 31.29 0.68 15.64
N VAL A 102 30.63 -0.42 16.01
CA VAL A 102 31.09 -1.78 15.72
C VAL A 102 31.02 -2.07 14.23
N VAL A 103 29.90 -1.74 13.58
CA VAL A 103 29.74 -1.88 12.13
C VAL A 103 30.77 -1.02 11.41
N ALA A 104 30.92 0.26 11.78
CA ALA A 104 31.92 1.13 11.16
C ALA A 104 33.34 0.55 11.28
N GLY A 105 33.70 0.01 12.44
CA GLY A 105 34.98 -0.66 12.66
C GLY A 105 35.17 -1.93 11.80
N LEU A 106 34.13 -2.76 11.68
CA LEU A 106 34.14 -3.96 10.83
C LEU A 106 34.26 -3.62 9.36
N VAL A 107 33.49 -2.63 8.90
CA VAL A 107 33.51 -2.15 7.50
C VAL A 107 34.84 -1.48 7.18
N LEU A 108 35.41 -0.68 8.09
CA LEU A 108 36.76 -0.15 7.95
C LEU A 108 37.78 -1.27 7.80
N TYR A 109 37.68 -2.32 8.62
CA TYR A 109 38.54 -3.49 8.51
C TYR A 109 38.42 -4.20 7.15
N THR A 110 37.19 -4.48 6.69
CA THR A 110 36.98 -5.14 5.39
C THR A 110 37.40 -4.24 4.22
N SER A 111 37.20 -2.93 4.33
CA SER A 111 37.65 -1.95 3.32
C SER A 111 39.18 -1.85 3.23
N LEU A 112 39.90 -1.99 4.35
CA LEU A 112 41.36 -2.09 4.34
C LEU A 112 41.84 -3.39 3.70
N ILE A 113 41.09 -4.49 3.85
CA ILE A 113 41.35 -5.74 3.11
C ILE A 113 41.13 -5.52 1.61
N THR A 114 40.04 -4.88 1.20
CA THR A 114 39.77 -4.51 -0.20
C THR A 114 40.94 -3.73 -0.79
N TRP A 115 41.40 -2.70 -0.08
CA TRP A 115 42.55 -1.90 -0.50
C TRP A 115 43.82 -2.73 -0.68
N GLN A 116 44.17 -3.58 0.29
CA GLN A 116 45.32 -4.48 0.17
C GLN A 116 45.19 -5.43 -1.02
N PHE A 117 43.99 -5.95 -1.26
CA PHE A 117 43.71 -6.83 -2.39
C PHE A 117 43.89 -6.11 -3.72
N CYS A 118 43.36 -4.90 -3.86
CA CYS A 118 43.52 -4.06 -5.06
C CYS A 118 44.98 -3.67 -5.32
N LEU A 119 45.78 -3.40 -4.28
CA LEU A 119 47.22 -3.15 -4.46
C LEU A 119 47.97 -4.39 -4.97
N ARG A 120 47.54 -5.59 -4.58
CA ARG A 120 48.13 -6.86 -5.04
C ARG A 120 47.69 -7.23 -6.45
N HIS A 121 46.52 -6.76 -6.86
CA HIS A 121 45.91 -7.04 -8.16
C HIS A 121 45.54 -5.74 -8.90
N PRO A 122 46.54 -4.99 -9.42
CA PRO A 122 46.31 -3.73 -10.12
C PRO A 122 45.50 -3.85 -11.43
N GLU A 123 45.33 -5.07 -11.94
CA GLU A 123 44.48 -5.41 -13.07
C GLU A 123 42.98 -5.26 -12.77
N ILE A 124 42.57 -5.30 -11.49
CA ILE A 124 41.18 -5.15 -11.08
C ILE A 124 40.73 -3.71 -11.30
N ARG A 125 39.66 -3.54 -12.09
CA ARG A 125 39.10 -2.21 -12.40
C ARG A 125 37.74 -1.97 -11.78
N ASP A 126 36.97 -3.04 -11.59
CA ASP A 126 35.65 -2.98 -10.97
C ASP A 126 35.42 -4.19 -10.06
N VAL A 127 34.31 -4.16 -9.32
CA VAL A 127 33.96 -5.21 -8.36
C VAL A 127 33.67 -6.57 -9.01
N CYS A 128 33.32 -6.61 -10.31
CA CYS A 128 33.01 -7.85 -11.01
C CYS A 128 34.29 -8.65 -11.31
N ASP A 129 35.34 -7.96 -11.75
CA ASP A 129 36.67 -8.56 -11.93
C ASP A 129 37.18 -9.15 -10.62
N LEU A 130 36.96 -8.42 -9.52
CA LEU A 130 37.29 -8.87 -8.18
C LEU A 130 36.50 -10.13 -7.77
N GLY A 131 35.18 -10.12 -7.97
CA GLY A 131 34.32 -11.28 -7.69
C GLY A 131 34.79 -12.53 -8.44
N GLN A 132 35.12 -12.40 -9.73
CA GLN A 132 35.70 -13.50 -10.50
C GLN A 132 36.97 -14.07 -9.84
N MET A 133 37.90 -13.20 -9.45
CA MET A 133 39.18 -13.62 -8.87
C MET A 133 39.02 -14.29 -7.50
N LEU A 134 38.11 -13.80 -6.66
CA LEU A 134 37.84 -14.39 -5.35
C LEU A 134 37.33 -15.83 -5.45
N PHE A 135 36.47 -16.10 -6.43
CA PHE A 135 35.90 -17.43 -6.65
C PHE A 135 36.67 -18.21 -7.73
N TRP A 136 37.98 -18.38 -7.53
CA TRP A 136 38.86 -19.22 -8.39
C TRP A 136 38.83 -18.87 -9.88
N ASN A 137 38.76 -17.57 -10.18
CA ASN A 137 38.71 -17.06 -11.55
C ASN A 137 37.54 -17.61 -12.38
N GLN A 138 36.43 -17.96 -11.72
CA GLN A 138 35.29 -18.58 -12.39
C GLN A 138 34.40 -17.54 -13.05
N ARG A 139 34.09 -17.74 -14.33
CA ARG A 139 33.26 -16.81 -15.12
C ARG A 139 31.84 -16.66 -14.58
N TRP A 140 31.26 -17.69 -13.96
CA TRP A 140 29.92 -17.57 -13.38
C TRP A 140 29.90 -16.57 -12.21
N ALA A 141 30.97 -16.50 -11.43
CA ALA A 141 31.07 -15.58 -10.30
C ALA A 141 31.16 -14.13 -10.78
N TRP A 142 31.80 -13.91 -11.94
CA TRP A 142 31.77 -12.62 -12.62
C TRP A 142 30.35 -12.19 -12.96
N TRP A 143 29.57 -13.06 -13.64
CA TRP A 143 28.19 -12.76 -14.04
C TRP A 143 27.26 -12.57 -12.83
N ALA A 144 27.40 -13.40 -11.80
CA ALA A 144 26.65 -13.24 -10.55
C ALA A 144 26.95 -11.88 -9.91
N THR A 145 28.23 -11.51 -9.81
CA THR A 145 28.65 -10.21 -9.28
C THR A 145 28.16 -9.05 -10.14
N ALA A 146 28.15 -9.20 -11.46
CA ALA A 146 27.63 -8.19 -12.39
C ALA A 146 26.11 -7.97 -12.22
N VAL A 147 25.34 -9.05 -12.06
CA VAL A 147 23.89 -8.95 -11.77
C VAL A 147 23.67 -8.23 -10.43
N MET A 148 24.40 -8.64 -9.38
CA MET A 148 24.32 -7.99 -8.08
C MET A 148 24.71 -6.51 -8.12
N PHE A 149 25.77 -6.18 -8.87
CA PHE A 149 26.24 -4.81 -9.04
C PHE A 149 25.19 -3.91 -9.71
N ILE A 150 24.60 -4.38 -10.81
CA ILE A 150 23.55 -3.63 -11.51
C ILE A 150 22.30 -3.50 -10.64
N LEU A 151 21.87 -4.59 -9.99
CA LEU A 151 20.71 -4.56 -9.10
C LEU A 151 20.93 -3.60 -7.92
N ASN A 152 22.06 -3.70 -7.21
CA ASN A 152 22.39 -2.80 -6.10
C ASN A 152 22.28 -1.33 -6.53
N ASN A 153 22.92 -0.97 -7.64
CA ASN A 153 22.90 0.39 -8.16
C ASN A 153 21.50 0.85 -8.61
N THR A 154 20.66 -0.08 -9.11
CA THR A 154 19.27 0.23 -9.46
C THR A 154 18.37 0.39 -8.23
N PHE A 155 18.60 -0.37 -7.16
CA PHE A 155 17.93 -0.16 -5.89
C PHE A 155 18.31 1.19 -5.27
N ILE A 156 19.58 1.62 -5.39
CA ILE A 156 19.98 2.98 -5.00
C ILE A 156 19.21 4.03 -5.83
N GLN A 157 19.12 3.87 -7.15
CA GLN A 157 18.29 4.75 -7.99
C GLN A 157 16.82 4.77 -7.53
N ALA A 158 16.26 3.61 -7.12
CA ALA A 158 14.90 3.52 -6.61
C ALA A 158 14.71 4.31 -5.31
N LEU A 159 15.68 4.23 -4.39
CA LEU A 159 15.70 5.04 -3.16
C LEU A 159 15.62 6.54 -3.47
N HIS A 160 16.35 6.99 -4.49
CA HIS A 160 16.34 8.38 -4.94
C HIS A 160 15.00 8.81 -5.57
N VAL A 161 14.36 7.92 -6.33
CA VAL A 161 13.00 8.15 -6.83
C VAL A 161 12.00 8.26 -5.68
N LEU A 162 12.03 7.30 -4.74
CA LEU A 162 11.12 7.23 -3.60
C LEU A 162 11.21 8.50 -2.74
N VAL A 163 12.42 8.88 -2.34
CA VAL A 163 12.59 10.04 -1.45
C VAL A 163 12.45 11.36 -2.18
N GLY A 164 12.81 11.42 -3.47
CA GLY A 164 12.46 12.55 -4.32
C GLY A 164 10.95 12.77 -4.40
N ALA A 165 10.16 11.70 -4.52
CA ALA A 165 8.70 11.78 -4.53
C ALA A 165 8.16 12.26 -3.16
N LYS A 166 8.71 11.75 -2.06
CA LYS A 166 8.41 12.23 -0.68
C LYS A 166 8.77 13.72 -0.51
N TYR A 167 9.88 14.18 -1.10
CA TYR A 167 10.28 15.59 -1.11
C TYR A 167 9.26 16.48 -1.84
N ILE A 168 8.88 16.14 -3.08
CA ILE A 168 7.90 16.91 -3.85
C ILE A 168 6.53 16.92 -3.13
N SER A 169 6.14 15.79 -2.53
CA SER A 169 4.92 15.70 -1.71
C SER A 169 4.93 16.70 -0.54
N THR A 170 6.07 16.79 0.16
CA THR A 170 6.26 17.76 1.26
C THR A 170 6.15 19.20 0.80
N MET A 171 6.78 19.52 -0.32
CA MET A 171 6.74 20.88 -0.88
C MET A 171 5.33 21.29 -1.29
N SER A 172 4.53 20.34 -1.78
CA SER A 172 3.14 20.57 -2.21
C SER A 172 2.10 20.55 -1.07
N ASN A 173 2.52 20.48 0.20
CA ASN A 173 1.66 20.39 1.38
C ASN A 173 0.65 19.22 1.33
N ASN A 174 0.90 18.20 0.51
CA ASN A 174 -0.08 17.14 0.22
C ASN A 174 -1.43 17.67 -0.33
N THR A 175 -1.48 18.91 -0.86
CA THR A 175 -2.72 19.62 -1.25
C THR A 175 -3.04 19.53 -2.75
N SER A 176 -2.08 19.13 -3.58
CA SER A 176 -2.20 19.15 -5.04
C SER A 176 -3.17 18.13 -5.63
N GLY A 177 -3.62 17.13 -4.85
CA GLY A 177 -4.41 16.00 -5.36
C GLY A 177 -3.66 15.11 -6.37
N VAL A 178 -2.37 15.39 -6.60
CA VAL A 178 -1.48 14.65 -7.49
C VAL A 178 -0.91 13.47 -6.71
N CYS A 179 -1.05 12.28 -7.28
CA CYS A 179 -0.57 11.03 -6.70
C CYS A 179 0.96 11.04 -6.51
N THR A 180 1.48 10.41 -5.44
CA THR A 180 2.93 10.25 -5.25
C THR A 180 3.59 9.49 -6.41
N VAL A 181 2.89 8.55 -7.04
CA VAL A 181 3.35 7.89 -8.28
C VAL A 181 3.71 8.91 -9.36
N ALA A 182 2.92 9.99 -9.50
CA ALA A 182 3.22 11.03 -10.48
C ALA A 182 4.48 11.83 -10.09
N PHE A 183 4.72 12.05 -8.79
CA PHE A 183 5.97 12.64 -8.32
C PHE A 183 7.17 11.71 -8.54
N SER A 184 7.02 10.40 -8.35
CA SER A 184 8.02 9.40 -8.70
C SER A 184 8.35 9.43 -10.19
N VAL A 185 7.34 9.56 -11.07
CA VAL A 185 7.56 9.75 -12.52
C VAL A 185 8.35 11.03 -12.82
N VAL A 186 7.98 12.16 -12.20
CA VAL A 186 8.72 13.42 -12.35
C VAL A 186 10.18 13.27 -11.93
N MET A 187 10.44 12.67 -10.77
CA MET A 187 11.79 12.42 -10.28
C MET A 187 12.58 11.48 -11.20
N THR A 188 11.92 10.47 -11.76
CA THR A 188 12.52 9.53 -12.72
C THR A 188 12.94 10.26 -14.00
N ILE A 189 12.10 11.14 -14.54
CA ILE A 189 12.41 11.92 -15.75
C ILE A 189 13.56 12.90 -15.49
N VAL A 190 13.50 13.65 -14.38
CA VAL A 190 14.56 14.61 -14.01
C VAL A 190 15.90 13.90 -13.85
N SER A 191 15.91 12.76 -13.18
CA SER A 191 17.14 12.00 -12.92
C SER A 191 17.66 11.32 -14.19
N TRP A 192 16.78 10.83 -15.07
CA TRP A 192 17.17 10.30 -16.38
C TRP A 192 17.84 11.37 -17.25
N LEU A 193 17.23 12.54 -17.38
CA LEU A 193 17.81 13.67 -18.14
C LEU A 193 19.17 14.09 -17.56
N SER A 194 19.27 14.15 -16.24
CA SER A 194 20.50 14.49 -15.53
C SER A 194 21.60 13.43 -15.68
N SER A 195 21.25 12.19 -16.07
CA SER A 195 22.20 11.08 -16.30
C SER A 195 22.75 11.02 -17.73
N LEU A 196 22.20 11.81 -18.66
CA LEU A 196 22.66 11.83 -20.06
C LEU A 196 24.14 12.23 -20.25
N PRO A 197 24.72 13.16 -19.48
CA PRO A 197 26.15 13.47 -19.57
C PRO A 197 27.03 12.24 -19.33
N ARG A 198 28.04 12.03 -20.19
CA ARG A 198 28.92 10.84 -20.16
C ARG A 198 30.23 11.01 -19.39
N THR A 199 30.57 12.22 -18.95
CA THR A 199 31.92 12.59 -18.49
C THR A 199 32.01 12.66 -16.95
N PHE A 200 33.03 11.99 -16.39
CA PHE A 200 33.23 11.86 -14.94
C PHE A 200 33.82 13.10 -14.23
N ASP A 201 34.56 13.99 -14.91
CA ASP A 201 35.16 15.19 -14.27
C ASP A 201 34.09 16.14 -13.70
N THR A 202 32.94 16.20 -14.38
CA THR A 202 31.75 16.91 -13.91
C THR A 202 31.18 16.25 -12.65
N LEU A 203 31.17 14.92 -12.60
CA LEU A 203 30.62 14.15 -11.48
C LEU A 203 31.38 14.40 -10.16
N SER A 204 32.70 14.48 -10.16
CA SER A 204 33.46 14.71 -8.91
C SER A 204 33.18 16.07 -8.25
N LYS A 205 33.01 17.12 -9.06
CA LYS A 205 32.66 18.47 -8.57
C LYS A 205 31.24 18.50 -8.01
N LEU A 206 30.30 17.86 -8.71
CA LEU A 206 28.91 17.75 -8.26
C LEU A 206 28.77 16.88 -7.00
N GLY A 207 29.58 15.82 -6.86
CA GLY A 207 29.59 14.98 -5.65
C GLY A 207 30.08 15.74 -4.41
N THR A 208 31.13 16.55 -4.56
CA THR A 208 31.60 17.40 -3.46
C THR A 208 30.56 18.45 -3.05
N LEU A 209 29.86 19.04 -4.04
CA LEU A 209 28.75 19.95 -3.78
C LEU A 209 27.60 19.23 -3.06
N SER A 210 27.20 18.07 -3.56
CA SER A 210 26.17 17.22 -2.97
C SER A 210 26.47 16.89 -1.50
N ALA A 211 27.68 16.46 -1.17
CA ALA A 211 28.10 16.18 0.21
C ALA A 211 27.94 17.40 1.13
N PHE A 212 28.36 18.59 0.67
CA PHE A 212 28.25 19.82 1.45
C PHE A 212 26.78 20.18 1.75
N PHE A 213 25.92 20.05 0.74
CA PHE A 213 24.49 20.31 0.87
C PHE A 213 23.80 19.27 1.77
N THR A 214 24.16 17.99 1.68
CA THR A 214 23.69 16.97 2.63
C THR A 214 24.09 17.31 4.06
N PHE A 215 25.35 17.69 4.29
CA PHE A 215 25.84 18.03 5.62
C PHE A 215 25.02 19.18 6.24
N ILE A 216 24.73 20.23 5.47
CA ILE A 216 23.86 21.32 5.92
C ILE A 216 22.45 20.80 6.26
N SER A 217 21.86 20.01 5.36
CA SER A 217 20.51 19.44 5.53
C SER A 217 20.38 18.65 6.83
N VAL A 218 21.36 17.78 7.08
CA VAL A 218 21.45 16.89 8.24
C VAL A 218 21.57 17.69 9.54
N ILE A 219 22.47 18.68 9.58
CA ILE A 219 22.68 19.52 10.75
C ILE A 219 21.45 20.39 11.04
N LEU A 220 20.82 20.94 10.00
CA LEU A 220 19.57 21.70 10.14
C LEU A 220 18.46 20.82 10.71
N ALA A 221 18.32 19.57 10.25
CA ALA A 221 17.31 18.65 10.80
C ALA A 221 17.55 18.39 12.29
N ALA A 222 18.80 18.16 12.71
CA ALA A 222 19.15 17.98 14.12
C ALA A 222 18.88 19.24 14.96
N ILE A 223 19.28 20.42 14.49
CA ILE A 223 19.02 21.69 15.17
C ILE A 223 17.51 21.93 15.29
N PHE A 224 16.76 21.76 14.20
CA PHE A 224 15.32 22.00 14.18
C PHE A 224 14.55 21.05 15.09
N ALA A 225 14.91 19.77 15.14
CA ALA A 225 14.35 18.82 16.10
C ALA A 225 14.62 19.26 17.56
N ALA A 226 15.80 19.85 17.82
CA ALA A 226 16.18 20.27 19.17
C ALA A 226 15.54 21.59 19.64
N ILE A 227 15.18 22.49 18.73
CA ILE A 227 14.61 23.81 19.08
C ILE A 227 13.10 23.89 18.94
N GLU A 228 12.46 22.96 18.22
CA GLU A 228 11.01 22.99 18.08
C GLU A 228 10.32 22.57 19.38
N ALA A 229 9.14 23.15 19.65
CA ALA A 229 8.44 22.88 20.90
C ALA A 229 8.03 21.42 21.03
N HIS A 230 7.56 20.82 19.93
CA HIS A 230 7.09 19.45 19.86
C HIS A 230 7.32 18.86 18.46
N PRO A 231 7.57 17.54 18.36
CA PRO A 231 7.76 16.87 17.07
C PRO A 231 6.47 16.76 16.26
N ALA A 232 6.59 16.29 15.02
CA ALA A 232 5.45 16.06 14.13
C ALA A 232 4.43 15.10 14.73
N GLY A 233 3.16 15.46 14.64
CA GLY A 233 2.05 14.64 15.12
C GLY A 233 1.94 14.53 16.65
N TRP A 234 2.65 15.38 17.39
CA TRP A 234 2.53 15.48 18.84
C TRP A 234 1.10 15.74 19.31
N VAL A 235 0.70 15.00 20.34
CA VAL A 235 -0.59 15.14 21.00
C VAL A 235 -0.31 15.33 22.50
N PRO A 236 -0.91 16.33 23.18
CA PRO A 236 -0.61 16.61 24.59
C PRO A 236 -0.93 15.47 25.56
N ASP A 237 -1.94 14.66 25.27
CA ASP A 237 -2.38 13.56 26.14
C ASP A 237 -1.56 12.29 25.87
N PRO A 238 -0.79 11.78 26.85
CA PRO A 238 -0.03 10.53 26.72
C PRO A 238 -0.89 9.29 26.53
N ASN A 239 -2.20 9.34 26.73
CA ASN A 239 -3.09 8.19 26.51
C ASN A 239 -3.75 8.22 25.13
N THR A 240 -3.58 9.31 24.38
CA THR A 240 -4.10 9.45 23.02
C THR A 240 -3.01 9.06 22.02
N PRO A 241 -3.27 8.14 21.08
CA PRO A 241 -2.33 7.83 20.00
C PRO A 241 -1.95 9.08 19.22
N ASN A 242 -0.67 9.27 18.95
CA ASN A 242 -0.17 10.37 18.16
C ASN A 242 -0.66 10.28 16.71
N THR A 243 -0.70 11.42 16.02
CA THR A 243 -1.22 11.49 14.66
C THR A 243 -0.19 11.13 13.58
N LEU A 244 1.03 10.75 13.98
CA LEU A 244 2.12 10.45 13.07
C LEU A 244 2.13 8.97 12.68
N ASN A 245 2.24 8.09 13.69
CA ASN A 245 2.35 6.64 13.53
C ASN A 245 1.38 5.87 14.45
N GLY A 246 0.52 6.57 15.22
CA GLY A 246 -0.46 5.92 16.08
C GLY A 246 0.12 5.30 17.35
N LEU A 247 1.38 5.59 17.69
CA LEU A 247 2.00 5.24 18.97
C LEU A 247 1.56 6.21 20.06
N GLN A 248 1.98 5.96 21.30
CA GLN A 248 1.60 6.77 22.46
C GLN A 248 1.91 8.28 22.26
N GLY A 249 0.93 9.14 22.56
CA GLY A 249 1.11 10.60 22.58
C GLY A 249 1.94 11.08 23.77
N GLY A 250 1.88 12.38 24.06
CA GLY A 250 2.65 13.02 25.14
C GLY A 250 4.09 13.34 24.72
N ASP A 251 4.95 13.63 25.69
CA ASP A 251 6.34 13.99 25.41
C ASP A 251 7.12 12.86 24.71
N PRO A 252 8.17 13.19 23.93
CA PRO A 252 9.05 12.19 23.32
C PRO A 252 9.60 11.18 24.34
N ILE A 253 9.36 9.89 24.09
CA ILE A 253 9.84 8.79 24.95
C ILE A 253 11.05 8.16 24.30
N TRP A 254 12.25 8.45 24.77
CA TRP A 254 13.47 7.78 24.30
C TRP A 254 13.94 6.75 25.34
N THR A 255 14.52 5.66 24.87
CA THR A 255 14.99 4.56 25.71
C THR A 255 16.47 4.26 25.48
N VAL A 256 17.16 3.91 26.57
CA VAL A 256 18.58 3.53 26.53
C VAL A 256 18.76 2.19 25.82
N ILE A 257 17.81 1.26 26.03
CA ILE A 257 17.76 -0.09 25.48
C ILE A 257 16.44 -0.28 24.70
N PRO A 258 16.30 -1.35 23.89
CA PRO A 258 15.06 -1.61 23.15
C PRO A 258 13.86 -1.68 24.08
N VAL A 259 12.71 -1.24 23.60
CA VAL A 259 11.45 -1.37 24.34
C VAL A 259 11.12 -2.86 24.53
N ALA A 260 10.57 -3.22 25.69
CA ALA A 260 10.16 -4.60 25.91
C ALA A 260 9.13 -5.02 24.84
N GLY A 261 9.34 -6.17 24.20
CA GLY A 261 8.51 -6.64 23.10
C GLY A 261 9.03 -6.30 21.70
N THR A 262 10.15 -5.56 21.54
CA THR A 262 10.81 -5.40 20.23
C THR A 262 11.11 -6.78 19.63
N GLY A 263 10.49 -7.07 18.48
CA GLY A 263 10.61 -8.33 17.78
C GLY A 263 11.95 -8.48 17.05
N PHE A 264 12.26 -9.71 16.65
CA PHE A 264 13.46 -10.01 15.85
C PHE A 264 13.48 -9.23 14.53
N VAL A 265 12.34 -9.13 13.84
CA VAL A 265 12.19 -8.45 12.55
C VAL A 265 12.55 -6.96 12.67
N ALA A 266 11.87 -6.24 13.57
CA ALA A 266 12.13 -4.83 13.86
C ALA A 266 13.59 -4.59 14.26
N GLY A 267 14.11 -5.36 15.22
CA GLY A 267 15.49 -5.22 15.68
C GLY A 267 16.53 -5.47 14.57
N LEU A 268 16.31 -6.49 13.73
CA LEU A 268 17.23 -6.78 12.63
C LEU A 268 17.13 -5.72 11.51
N ASN A 269 15.94 -5.21 11.20
CA ASN A 269 15.74 -4.10 10.24
C ASN A 269 16.47 -2.83 10.71
N GLY A 270 16.29 -2.43 11.97
CA GLY A 270 17.02 -1.29 12.56
C GLY A 270 18.54 -1.46 12.48
N PHE A 271 19.05 -2.67 12.69
CA PHE A 271 20.49 -2.97 12.54
C PHE A 271 20.96 -2.94 11.07
N LEU A 272 20.16 -3.46 10.13
CA LEU A 272 20.49 -3.46 8.71
C LEU A 272 20.50 -2.05 8.12
N ASN A 273 19.63 -1.15 8.58
CA ASN A 273 19.65 0.28 8.19
C ASN A 273 20.96 0.96 8.56
N ILE A 274 21.45 0.72 9.79
CA ILE A 274 22.78 1.18 10.23
C ILE A 274 23.87 0.57 9.36
N SER A 275 23.79 -0.76 9.13
CA SER A 275 24.80 -1.50 8.38
C SER A 275 24.96 -1.00 6.95
N TYR A 276 23.84 -0.82 6.25
CA TYR A 276 23.80 -0.32 4.88
C TYR A 276 24.57 0.99 4.70
N THR A 277 24.42 1.91 5.64
CA THR A 277 24.95 3.27 5.49
C THR A 277 26.49 3.30 5.53
N PHE A 278 27.12 2.29 6.14
CA PHE A 278 28.58 2.18 6.17
C PHE A 278 29.16 1.39 4.99
N ILE A 279 28.36 0.54 4.32
CA ILE A 279 28.87 -0.43 3.36
C ILE A 279 28.88 0.17 1.96
N GLY A 280 30.03 0.67 1.54
CA GLY A 280 30.24 1.18 0.18
C GLY A 280 31.45 0.59 -0.53
N GLN A 281 31.86 -0.62 -0.13
CA GLN A 281 33.02 -1.33 -0.70
C GLN A 281 32.86 -1.65 -2.20
N ILE A 282 31.62 -1.61 -2.72
CA ILE A 282 31.28 -1.90 -4.11
C ILE A 282 31.94 -0.93 -5.11
N THR A 283 32.18 0.32 -4.71
CA THR A 283 32.82 1.36 -5.54
C THR A 283 34.32 1.50 -5.28
N LEU A 284 34.84 0.94 -4.19
CA LEU A 284 36.23 1.12 -3.78
C LEU A 284 37.26 0.66 -4.81
N PRO A 285 37.13 -0.50 -5.49
CA PRO A 285 38.07 -0.88 -6.53
C PRO A 285 38.22 0.20 -7.62
N SER A 286 37.09 0.79 -8.04
CA SER A 286 37.06 1.86 -9.03
C SER A 286 37.77 3.13 -8.53
N PHE A 287 37.51 3.54 -7.29
CA PHE A 287 38.16 4.72 -6.72
C PHE A 287 39.66 4.53 -6.51
N ILE A 288 40.07 3.37 -6.01
CA ILE A 288 41.48 3.03 -5.83
C ILE A 288 42.20 3.05 -7.19
N ALA A 289 41.57 2.51 -8.24
CA ALA A 289 42.13 2.50 -9.59
C ALA A 289 42.31 3.92 -10.19
N GLU A 290 41.46 4.88 -9.79
CA GLU A 290 41.50 6.29 -10.23
C GLU A 290 42.40 7.20 -9.38
N MET A 291 42.93 6.71 -8.25
CA MET A 291 43.84 7.49 -7.42
C MET A 291 45.20 7.68 -8.08
N LYS A 292 45.76 8.89 -7.93
CA LYS A 292 47.15 9.18 -8.30
C LYS A 292 48.13 8.32 -7.52
N GLU A 293 47.87 8.16 -6.22
CA GLU A 293 48.68 7.35 -5.31
C GLU A 293 47.75 6.40 -4.53
N PRO A 294 47.50 5.18 -5.05
CA PRO A 294 46.62 4.21 -4.41
C PRO A 294 47.04 3.82 -2.98
N LYS A 295 48.32 3.97 -2.60
CA LYS A 295 48.79 3.71 -1.23
C LYS A 295 48.20 4.68 -0.20
N ASP A 296 47.76 5.87 -0.63
CA ASP A 296 47.17 6.88 0.25
C ASP A 296 45.67 6.65 0.54
N PHE A 297 45.04 5.67 -0.11
CA PHE A 297 43.61 5.39 0.06
C PHE A 297 43.17 5.22 1.54
N PRO A 298 43.94 4.56 2.44
CA PRO A 298 43.57 4.46 3.85
C PRO A 298 43.42 5.82 4.55
N LYS A 299 44.16 6.86 4.13
CA LYS A 299 44.01 8.21 4.70
C LYS A 299 42.60 8.74 4.46
N ALA A 300 42.07 8.54 3.25
CA ALA A 300 40.71 8.90 2.89
C ALA A 300 39.69 8.09 3.70
N LEU A 301 39.88 6.78 3.77
CA LEU A 301 38.99 5.85 4.47
C LEU A 301 38.88 6.16 5.97
N TRP A 302 40.00 6.39 6.65
CA TRP A 302 40.01 6.77 8.07
C TRP A 302 39.34 8.12 8.32
N ALA A 303 39.64 9.12 7.49
CA ALA A 303 39.05 10.45 7.63
C ALA A 303 37.52 10.39 7.50
N VAL A 304 37.03 9.64 6.51
CA VAL A 304 35.59 9.45 6.26
C VAL A 304 34.93 8.66 7.39
N THR A 305 35.49 7.51 7.78
CA THR A 305 34.92 6.66 8.84
C THR A 305 34.82 7.40 10.18
N ILE A 306 35.85 8.17 10.57
CA ILE A 306 35.82 8.94 11.82
C ILE A 306 34.72 10.00 11.77
N ALA A 307 34.64 10.72 10.66
CA ALA A 307 33.64 11.77 10.49
C ALA A 307 32.22 11.21 10.46
N GLU A 308 32.00 10.03 9.87
CA GLU A 308 30.71 9.33 9.87
C GLU A 308 30.30 8.88 11.26
N ILE A 309 31.21 8.22 12.00
CA ILE A 309 30.92 7.78 13.36
C ILE A 309 30.46 8.98 14.20
N ILE A 310 31.15 10.12 14.09
CA ILE A 310 30.79 11.35 14.82
C ILE A 310 29.43 11.86 14.33
N LEU A 311 29.27 12.07 13.02
CA LEU A 311 28.07 12.69 12.46
C LEU A 311 26.83 11.84 12.70
N PHE A 312 26.90 10.54 12.41
CA PHE A 312 25.76 9.62 12.49
C PHE A 312 25.37 9.36 13.94
N SER A 313 26.35 9.26 14.84
CA SER A 313 26.07 9.16 16.28
C SER A 313 25.39 10.42 16.80
N LEU A 314 25.91 11.61 16.48
CA LEU A 314 25.35 12.87 16.97
C LEU A 314 23.95 13.12 16.41
N VAL A 315 23.78 13.06 15.08
CA VAL A 315 22.49 13.36 14.45
C VAL A 315 21.46 12.31 14.83
N GLY A 316 21.83 11.02 14.77
CA GLY A 316 20.98 9.91 15.18
C GLY A 316 20.48 10.11 16.61
N SER A 317 21.39 10.41 17.55
CA SER A 317 21.06 10.59 18.97
C SER A 317 20.23 11.84 19.23
N ILE A 318 20.62 12.99 18.65
CA ILE A 318 19.92 14.27 18.87
C ILE A 318 18.48 14.14 18.38
N VAL A 319 18.29 13.78 17.11
CA VAL A 319 16.94 13.69 16.55
C VAL A 319 16.13 12.63 17.29
N TYR A 320 16.72 11.48 17.63
CA TYR A 320 16.03 10.45 18.41
C TYR A 320 15.60 10.92 19.79
N VAL A 321 16.47 11.59 20.56
CA VAL A 321 16.11 12.06 21.92
C VAL A 321 14.96 13.07 21.88
N TYR A 322 14.91 13.93 20.86
CA TYR A 322 13.87 14.95 20.71
C TYR A 322 12.59 14.46 20.03
N THR A 323 12.59 13.27 19.43
CA THR A 323 11.41 12.68 18.76
C THR A 323 10.90 11.41 19.43
N GLY A 324 11.75 10.73 20.20
CA GLY A 324 11.42 9.51 20.92
C GLY A 324 11.04 8.33 20.02
N ASN A 325 10.65 7.23 20.66
CA ASN A 325 10.09 6.03 20.05
C ASN A 325 8.73 6.32 19.38
N ASN A 326 8.01 7.31 19.91
CA ASN A 326 6.67 7.65 19.52
C ASN A 326 6.58 8.57 18.28
N TYR A 327 7.56 9.42 17.98
CA TYR A 327 7.47 10.35 16.85
C TYR A 327 8.58 10.20 15.80
N ASN A 328 9.37 9.13 15.86
CA ASN A 328 10.40 8.87 14.86
C ASN A 328 9.81 8.39 13.53
N THR A 329 10.42 8.82 12.43
CA THR A 329 10.04 8.43 11.06
C THR A 329 11.30 8.26 10.22
N ALA A 330 11.18 7.53 9.11
CA ALA A 330 12.27 7.36 8.16
C ALA A 330 11.82 7.84 6.76
N PRO A 331 12.52 8.79 6.11
CA PRO A 331 13.62 9.59 6.64
C PRO A 331 13.17 10.59 7.72
N ALA A 332 14.05 10.87 8.69
CA ALA A 332 13.78 11.67 9.88
C ALA A 332 13.24 13.09 9.67
N PHE A 333 13.27 13.63 8.45
CA PHE A 333 12.57 14.88 8.12
C PHE A 333 11.07 14.81 8.42
N GLY A 334 10.46 13.62 8.36
CA GLY A 334 9.04 13.41 8.68
C GLY A 334 8.70 13.71 10.14
N SER A 335 9.68 13.64 11.04
CA SER A 335 9.53 13.87 12.47
C SER A 335 9.55 15.34 12.86
N LEU A 336 9.95 16.24 11.95
CA LEU A 336 9.93 17.68 12.22
C LEU A 336 8.50 18.22 12.20
N GLY A 337 8.05 18.80 13.32
CA GLY A 337 6.69 19.31 13.47
C GLY A 337 6.46 20.63 12.74
N ASN A 338 7.47 21.51 12.73
CA ASN A 338 7.38 22.79 12.04
C ASN A 338 7.56 22.63 10.52
N GLU A 339 6.54 22.98 9.75
CA GLU A 339 6.54 22.86 8.28
C GLU A 339 7.66 23.67 7.60
N THR A 340 8.02 24.84 8.14
CA THR A 340 9.12 25.64 7.59
C THR A 340 10.46 24.95 7.83
N TYR A 341 10.68 24.44 9.05
CA TYR A 341 11.90 23.73 9.41
C TYR A 341 12.08 22.47 8.56
N LYS A 342 11.01 21.67 8.44
CA LYS A 342 10.95 20.48 7.59
C LYS A 342 11.33 20.81 6.15
N LYS A 343 10.69 21.81 5.54
CA LYS A 343 10.94 22.17 4.15
C LYS A 343 12.35 22.70 3.93
N VAL A 344 12.82 23.61 4.79
CA VAL A 344 14.16 24.19 4.69
C VAL A 344 15.22 23.09 4.81
N ALA A 345 15.16 22.26 5.86
CA ALA A 345 16.13 21.18 6.05
C ALA A 345 16.10 20.21 4.85
N PHE A 346 14.92 19.80 4.39
CA PHE A 346 14.80 18.81 3.31
C PHE A 346 15.23 19.38 1.93
N SER A 347 15.02 20.67 1.65
CA SER A 347 15.44 21.30 0.39
C SER A 347 16.96 21.33 0.18
N PHE A 348 17.76 21.37 1.25
CA PHE A 348 19.21 21.22 1.12
C PHE A 348 19.61 19.81 0.64
N MET A 349 18.72 18.81 0.69
CA MET A 349 19.01 17.46 0.17
C MET A 349 18.84 17.35 -1.36
N ILE A 350 18.26 18.34 -2.05
CA ILE A 350 17.95 18.24 -3.50
C ILE A 350 19.16 17.88 -4.36
N PRO A 351 20.35 18.52 -4.19
CA PRO A 351 21.52 18.14 -4.99
C PRO A 351 21.84 16.65 -4.83
N THR A 352 21.75 16.13 -3.63
CA THR A 352 21.98 14.71 -3.29
C THR A 352 20.92 13.79 -3.83
N LEU A 353 19.63 14.20 -3.75
CA LEU A 353 18.52 13.42 -4.28
C LEU A 353 18.66 13.16 -5.78
N ILE A 354 19.20 14.12 -6.54
CA ILE A 354 19.37 13.98 -7.98
C ILE A 354 20.74 13.39 -8.32
N PHE A 355 21.81 13.97 -7.78
CA PHE A 355 23.17 13.67 -8.20
C PHE A 355 23.59 12.22 -7.90
N LEU A 356 23.28 11.71 -6.72
CA LEU A 356 23.80 10.42 -6.31
C LEU A 356 23.11 9.27 -7.08
N GLY A 357 21.78 9.36 -7.29
CA GLY A 357 21.07 8.45 -8.19
C GLY A 357 21.61 8.50 -9.63
N VAL A 358 21.91 9.70 -10.14
CA VAL A 358 22.57 9.89 -11.45
C VAL A 358 23.93 9.21 -11.51
N LEU A 359 24.76 9.34 -10.46
CA LEU A 359 26.08 8.71 -10.40
C LEU A 359 25.98 7.19 -10.59
N TYR A 360 25.11 6.52 -9.82
CA TYR A 360 24.93 5.07 -9.93
C TYR A 360 24.29 4.63 -11.25
N ALA A 361 23.38 5.44 -11.82
CA ALA A 361 22.83 5.20 -13.14
C ALA A 361 23.91 5.29 -14.23
N SER A 362 24.75 6.33 -14.20
CA SER A 362 25.85 6.54 -15.15
C SER A 362 26.93 5.47 -15.04
N VAL A 363 27.29 5.04 -13.82
CA VAL A 363 28.24 3.94 -13.58
C VAL A 363 27.71 2.63 -14.17
N SER A 364 26.45 2.30 -13.90
CA SER A 364 25.80 1.08 -14.43
C SER A 364 25.63 1.12 -15.95
N ALA A 365 25.21 2.27 -16.49
CA ALA A 365 25.06 2.45 -17.93
C ALA A 365 26.40 2.35 -18.65
N ARG A 366 27.48 2.89 -18.09
CA ARG A 366 28.83 2.73 -18.64
C ARG A 366 29.29 1.28 -18.60
N PHE A 367 29.04 0.57 -17.51
CA PHE A 367 29.36 -0.84 -17.38
C PHE A 367 28.71 -1.67 -18.51
N ILE A 368 27.43 -1.42 -18.80
CA ILE A 368 26.67 -2.09 -19.86
C ILE A 368 27.11 -1.62 -21.25
N PHE A 369 27.15 -0.31 -21.48
CA PHE A 369 27.44 0.30 -22.79
C PHE A 369 28.83 -0.08 -23.30
N PHE A 370 29.85 -0.09 -22.44
CA PHE A 370 31.21 -0.44 -22.83
C PHE A 370 31.38 -1.90 -23.23
N ARG A 371 30.55 -2.80 -22.67
CA ARG A 371 30.54 -4.22 -22.99
C ARG A 371 29.71 -4.51 -24.25
N LEU A 372 28.58 -3.81 -24.44
CA LEU A 372 27.76 -3.95 -25.66
C LEU A 372 28.48 -3.45 -26.91
N PHE A 373 29.28 -2.38 -26.80
CA PHE A 373 29.95 -1.74 -27.93
C PHE A 373 31.47 -1.97 -27.96
N GLU A 374 31.95 -3.00 -27.28
CA GLU A 374 33.36 -3.38 -27.29
C GLU A 374 33.86 -3.62 -28.74
N GLY A 375 35.02 -3.05 -29.09
CA GLY A 375 35.57 -3.15 -30.44
C GLY A 375 34.86 -2.32 -31.52
N THR A 376 33.81 -1.55 -31.20
CA THR A 376 33.07 -0.75 -32.19
C THR A 376 33.39 0.75 -32.16
N ARG A 377 33.16 1.45 -33.28
CA ARG A 377 33.31 2.92 -33.37
C ARG A 377 32.36 3.71 -32.45
N HIS A 378 31.30 3.08 -31.95
CA HIS A 378 30.25 3.71 -31.15
C HIS A 378 30.67 3.94 -29.69
N LYS A 379 31.65 3.18 -29.19
CA LYS A 379 32.18 3.29 -27.83
C LYS A 379 32.92 4.62 -27.58
N GLY A 380 33.70 5.07 -28.56
CA GLY A 380 34.57 6.26 -28.43
C GLY A 380 34.12 7.51 -29.18
N ASN A 381 33.13 7.42 -30.07
CA ASN A 381 32.71 8.56 -30.92
C ASN A 381 31.26 8.98 -30.67
N HIS A 382 30.96 10.27 -30.90
CA HIS A 382 29.60 10.82 -30.89
C HIS A 382 28.82 10.34 -32.13
N THR A 383 28.27 9.13 -32.05
CA THR A 383 27.40 8.57 -33.08
C THR A 383 25.95 8.58 -32.61
N ILE A 384 25.00 8.68 -33.55
CA ILE A 384 23.56 8.63 -33.23
C ILE A 384 23.22 7.30 -32.54
N VAL A 385 23.71 6.18 -33.07
CA VAL A 385 23.52 4.84 -32.47
C VAL A 385 24.10 4.77 -31.06
N GLY A 386 25.30 5.32 -30.84
CA GLY A 386 25.91 5.39 -29.52
C GLY A 386 25.08 6.21 -28.54
N TRP A 387 24.59 7.38 -28.95
CA TRP A 387 23.74 8.26 -28.12
C TRP A 387 22.37 7.67 -27.82
N ALA A 388 21.70 7.11 -28.83
CA ALA A 388 20.41 6.44 -28.66
C ALA A 388 20.54 5.23 -27.72
N SER A 389 21.57 4.41 -27.88
CA SER A 389 21.78 3.23 -27.02
C SER A 389 22.11 3.63 -25.59
N TRP A 390 22.93 4.65 -25.38
CA TRP A 390 23.22 5.20 -24.06
C TRP A 390 21.97 5.73 -23.35
N ALA A 391 21.18 6.56 -24.05
CA ALA A 391 19.94 7.09 -23.50
C ALA A 391 18.92 5.98 -23.20
N GLY A 392 18.85 4.95 -24.05
CA GLY A 392 17.99 3.78 -23.87
C GLY A 392 18.40 2.89 -22.69
N ILE A 393 19.70 2.65 -22.48
CA ILE A 393 20.20 1.92 -21.30
C ILE A 393 19.85 2.69 -20.03
N LEU A 394 20.13 4.00 -19.99
CA LEU A 394 19.79 4.84 -18.85
C LEU A 394 18.28 4.85 -18.57
N LEU A 395 17.46 4.97 -19.62
CA LEU A 395 16.00 4.96 -19.48
C LEU A 395 15.52 3.64 -18.87
N SER A 396 16.09 2.52 -19.32
CA SER A 396 15.76 1.19 -18.80
C SER A 396 16.11 1.03 -17.33
N LEU A 397 17.27 1.53 -16.90
CA LEU A 397 17.69 1.51 -15.50
C LEU A 397 16.75 2.37 -14.62
N TRP A 398 16.39 3.57 -15.08
CA TRP A 398 15.50 4.47 -14.34
C TRP A 398 14.04 3.96 -14.30
N ILE A 399 13.54 3.30 -15.35
CA ILE A 399 12.23 2.63 -15.32
C ILE A 399 12.22 1.49 -14.28
N LEU A 400 13.27 0.68 -14.24
CA LEU A 400 13.38 -0.39 -13.25
C LEU A 400 13.46 0.18 -11.83
N ALA A 401 14.22 1.26 -11.64
CA ALA A 401 14.29 1.98 -10.37
C ALA A 401 12.92 2.53 -9.93
N PHE A 402 12.16 3.13 -10.85
CA PHE A 402 10.80 3.57 -10.59
C PHE A 402 9.88 2.42 -10.15
N ILE A 403 9.94 1.27 -10.83
CA ILE A 403 9.13 0.10 -10.46
C ILE A 403 9.48 -0.36 -9.04
N ILE A 404 10.76 -0.45 -8.69
CA ILE A 404 11.19 -0.86 -7.34
C ILE A 404 10.69 0.15 -6.29
N ALA A 405 10.80 1.45 -6.55
CA ALA A 405 10.34 2.50 -5.63
C ALA A 405 8.83 2.43 -5.34
N GLU A 406 8.01 2.00 -6.31
CA GLU A 406 6.57 1.83 -6.15
C GLU A 406 6.18 0.48 -5.52
N VAL A 407 7.01 -0.55 -5.68
CA VAL A 407 6.85 -1.87 -5.06
C VAL A 407 7.32 -1.89 -3.61
N ILE A 408 8.23 -0.99 -3.23
CA ILE A 408 8.75 -0.87 -1.85
C ILE A 408 8.76 0.62 -1.48
N PRO A 409 7.59 1.22 -1.17
CA PRO A 409 7.46 2.64 -0.85
C PRO A 409 7.92 2.99 0.58
N PHE A 410 8.66 2.10 1.23
CA PHE A 410 9.16 2.22 2.60
C PHE A 410 10.66 2.52 2.56
N PHE A 411 11.07 3.68 3.03
CA PHE A 411 12.46 4.09 2.98
C PHE A 411 13.35 3.19 3.86
N ALA A 412 12.95 2.91 5.11
CA ALA A 412 13.72 2.04 6.00
C ALA A 412 13.84 0.60 5.45
N ASP A 413 12.72 -0.01 5.01
CA ASP A 413 12.80 -1.38 4.50
C ASP A 413 13.58 -1.50 3.20
N LEU A 414 13.52 -0.48 2.34
CA LEU A 414 14.29 -0.48 1.11
C LEU A 414 15.79 -0.54 1.42
N LEU A 415 16.27 0.22 2.42
CA LEU A 415 17.66 0.16 2.89
C LEU A 415 17.99 -1.22 3.47
N SER A 416 17.14 -1.75 4.35
CA SER A 416 17.35 -3.06 4.96
C SER A 416 17.38 -4.21 3.95
N LEU A 417 16.51 -4.15 2.94
CA LEU A 417 16.49 -5.14 1.86
C LEU A 417 17.78 -5.07 1.04
N MET A 418 18.21 -3.87 0.67
CA MET A 418 19.48 -3.67 -0.04
C MET A 418 20.66 -4.22 0.75
N SER A 419 20.72 -3.92 2.05
CA SER A 419 21.79 -4.42 2.91
C SER A 419 21.83 -5.93 2.98
N SER A 420 20.67 -6.55 3.21
CA SER A 420 20.59 -8.01 3.30
C SER A 420 21.04 -8.70 2.00
N LEU A 421 20.62 -8.19 0.85
CA LEU A 421 20.86 -8.82 -0.46
C LEU A 421 22.28 -8.58 -1.00
N PHE A 422 22.80 -7.36 -0.85
CA PHE A 422 24.03 -6.94 -1.54
C PHE A 422 25.21 -6.77 -0.58
N ASP A 423 25.00 -6.15 0.58
CA ASP A 423 26.08 -5.92 1.55
C ASP A 423 26.57 -7.21 2.20
N SER A 424 25.72 -8.23 2.28
CA SER A 424 26.12 -9.58 2.65
C SER A 424 27.37 -10.04 1.89
N PHE A 425 27.45 -9.72 0.60
CA PHE A 425 28.61 -10.01 -0.23
C PHE A 425 29.61 -8.87 -0.24
N PHE A 426 29.17 -7.67 -0.63
CA PHE A 426 30.05 -6.54 -0.87
C PHE A 426 30.60 -5.92 0.40
N GLY A 427 29.99 -6.08 1.56
CA GLY A 427 30.51 -5.61 2.85
C GLY A 427 31.27 -6.67 3.63
N PHE A 428 30.99 -7.95 3.39
CA PHE A 428 31.45 -9.05 4.26
C PHE A 428 32.03 -10.26 3.52
N ILE A 429 31.22 -11.10 2.85
CA ILE A 429 31.67 -12.42 2.33
C ILE A 429 32.91 -12.28 1.44
N PHE A 430 32.89 -11.32 0.50
CA PHE A 430 34.00 -11.14 -0.43
C PHE A 430 35.32 -10.86 0.29
N TRP A 431 35.29 -10.07 1.37
CA TRP A 431 36.51 -9.63 2.05
C TRP A 431 37.04 -10.67 3.02
N GLY A 432 36.16 -11.43 3.66
CA GLY A 432 36.58 -12.61 4.41
C GLY A 432 37.29 -13.63 3.52
N VAL A 433 36.75 -13.86 2.32
CA VAL A 433 37.38 -14.73 1.30
C VAL A 433 38.68 -14.12 0.78
N ALA A 434 38.71 -12.82 0.49
CA ALA A 434 39.89 -12.10 0.02
C ALA A 434 41.06 -12.23 1.01
N TYR A 435 40.79 -12.02 2.30
CA TYR A 435 41.79 -12.19 3.35
C TYR A 435 42.37 -13.60 3.37
N ILE A 436 41.50 -14.62 3.37
CA ILE A 436 41.92 -16.04 3.38
C ILE A 436 42.80 -16.35 2.17
N ARG A 437 42.39 -15.90 0.98
CA ARG A 437 43.15 -16.13 -0.27
C ARG A 437 44.50 -15.44 -0.28
N MET A 438 44.56 -14.17 0.14
CA MET A 438 45.84 -13.45 0.24
C MET A 438 46.79 -14.15 1.20
N ARG A 439 46.30 -14.61 2.36
CA ARG A 439 47.15 -15.31 3.35
C ARG A 439 47.58 -16.70 2.90
N GLN A 440 46.72 -17.45 2.21
CA GLN A 440 47.10 -18.71 1.56
C GLN A 440 48.21 -18.48 0.52
N SER A 441 48.12 -17.42 -0.27
CA SER A 441 49.13 -17.07 -1.26
C SER A 441 50.45 -16.63 -0.61
N ASP A 442 50.41 -15.87 0.49
CA ASP A 442 51.60 -15.37 1.18
C ASP A 442 52.40 -16.49 1.89
N TYR A 443 51.72 -17.50 2.44
CA TYR A 443 52.31 -18.44 3.41
C TYR A 443 52.12 -19.93 3.07
N GLY A 444 51.52 -20.27 1.93
CA GLY A 444 51.35 -21.67 1.48
C GLY A 444 50.44 -22.51 2.38
N SER A 445 50.66 -23.82 2.45
CA SER A 445 49.79 -24.77 3.19
C SER A 445 49.75 -24.53 4.71
N GLY A 446 50.77 -23.90 5.29
CA GLY A 446 50.86 -23.58 6.73
C GLY A 446 50.35 -22.18 7.12
N TRP A 447 49.62 -21.50 6.23
CA TRP A 447 49.24 -20.08 6.39
C TRP A 447 48.47 -19.75 7.68
N ILE A 448 47.67 -20.70 8.19
CA ILE A 448 46.89 -20.54 9.43
C ILE A 448 47.80 -20.45 10.67
N THR A 449 48.95 -21.12 10.66
CA THR A 449 49.89 -21.16 11.78
C THR A 449 51.13 -20.29 11.56
N ALA A 450 51.34 -19.76 10.34
CA ALA A 450 52.56 -19.08 9.92
C ALA A 450 53.00 -17.88 10.78
N ARG A 451 52.06 -17.18 11.44
CA ARG A 451 52.34 -16.05 12.35
C ARG A 451 51.87 -16.30 13.79
N GLY A 452 51.76 -17.57 14.18
CA GLY A 452 51.24 -17.96 15.49
C GLY A 452 49.81 -17.43 15.72
N LEU A 453 49.58 -16.82 16.90
CA LEU A 453 48.26 -16.33 17.31
C LEU A 453 47.65 -15.32 16.34
N LYS A 454 48.46 -14.50 15.65
CA LYS A 454 47.97 -13.50 14.68
C LYS A 454 47.32 -14.12 13.45
N SER A 455 47.86 -15.23 12.93
CA SER A 455 47.26 -15.91 11.77
C SER A 455 45.98 -16.64 12.15
N ILE A 456 45.95 -17.28 13.32
CA ILE A 456 44.74 -17.95 13.84
C ILE A 456 43.64 -16.94 14.10
N THR A 457 43.95 -15.86 14.83
CA THR A 457 42.97 -14.81 15.14
C THR A 457 42.44 -14.15 13.87
N GLY A 458 43.31 -13.82 12.92
CA GLY A 458 42.89 -13.24 11.64
C GLY A 458 42.02 -14.21 10.82
N PHE A 459 42.32 -15.51 10.83
CA PHE A 459 41.47 -16.51 10.19
C PHE A 459 40.08 -16.57 10.83
N VAL A 460 40.02 -16.69 12.16
CA VAL A 460 38.75 -16.75 12.90
C VAL A 460 37.90 -15.50 12.67
N ILE A 461 38.48 -14.31 12.73
CA ILE A 461 37.77 -13.05 12.46
C ILE A 461 37.17 -13.05 11.05
N ASN A 462 37.91 -13.50 10.03
CA ASN A 462 37.40 -13.50 8.66
C ASN A 462 36.37 -14.59 8.39
N VAL A 463 36.43 -15.73 9.10
CA VAL A 463 35.34 -16.71 9.10
C VAL A 463 34.08 -16.11 9.73
N ILE A 464 34.21 -15.39 10.86
CA ILE A 464 33.08 -14.68 11.48
C ILE A 464 32.49 -13.65 10.51
N ILE A 465 33.33 -12.88 9.80
CA ILE A 465 32.87 -11.92 8.78
C ILE A 465 32.06 -12.62 7.69
N ILE A 466 32.52 -13.77 7.18
CA ILE A 466 31.75 -14.55 6.20
C ILE A 466 30.40 -14.99 6.78
N LEU A 467 30.38 -15.47 8.03
CA LEU A 467 29.15 -15.88 8.71
C LEU A 467 28.19 -14.70 8.95
N ILE A 468 28.71 -13.51 9.25
CA ILE A 468 27.91 -12.27 9.32
C ILE A 468 27.26 -12.00 7.96
N GLY A 469 28.02 -12.09 6.86
CA GLY A 469 27.44 -11.91 5.53
C GLY A 469 26.37 -12.96 5.18
N VAL A 470 26.58 -14.23 5.55
CA VAL A 470 25.55 -15.28 5.39
C VAL A 470 24.32 -14.98 6.25
N PHE A 471 24.50 -14.47 7.46
CA PHE A 471 23.40 -14.05 8.33
C PHE A 471 22.59 -12.89 7.73
N PHE A 472 23.27 -11.89 7.15
CA PHE A 472 22.63 -10.78 6.42
C PHE A 472 21.78 -11.32 5.27
N LEU A 473 22.34 -12.22 4.45
CA LEU A 473 21.64 -12.77 3.29
C LEU A 473 20.45 -13.66 3.65
N SER A 474 20.50 -14.34 4.78
CA SER A 474 19.45 -15.28 5.20
C SER A 474 18.44 -14.60 6.12
N ALA A 475 18.80 -14.42 7.38
CA ALA A 475 17.94 -13.84 8.38
C ALA A 475 17.61 -12.38 8.07
N GLY A 476 18.57 -11.62 7.53
CA GLY A 476 18.34 -10.23 7.14
C GLY A 476 17.33 -10.11 6.01
N THR A 477 17.44 -10.92 4.96
CA THR A 477 16.46 -10.89 3.87
C THR A 477 15.08 -11.34 4.34
N TYR A 478 15.00 -12.34 5.22
CA TYR A 478 13.73 -12.71 5.86
C TYR A 478 13.11 -11.53 6.62
N ALA A 479 13.87 -10.86 7.51
CA ALA A 479 13.36 -9.73 8.29
C ALA A 479 12.94 -8.56 7.39
N SER A 480 13.73 -8.21 6.38
CA SER A 480 13.39 -7.13 5.44
C SER A 480 12.12 -7.43 4.66
N VAL A 481 11.94 -8.67 4.18
CA VAL A 481 10.73 -9.06 3.44
C VAL A 481 9.50 -9.12 4.35
N GLU A 482 9.64 -9.69 5.55
CA GLU A 482 8.55 -9.73 6.53
C GLU A 482 8.11 -8.30 6.91
N SER A 483 9.06 -7.39 7.15
CA SER A 483 8.78 -5.98 7.45
C SER A 483 8.00 -5.28 6.31
N ILE A 484 8.34 -5.57 5.05
CA ILE A 484 7.60 -5.05 3.89
C ILE A 484 6.18 -5.64 3.84
N ILE A 485 6.03 -6.94 4.09
CA ILE A 485 4.71 -7.61 4.13
C ILE A 485 3.85 -6.99 5.23
N GLU A 486 4.38 -6.90 6.45
CA GLU A 486 3.71 -6.28 7.60
C GLU A 486 3.34 -4.82 7.30
N GLY A 487 4.22 -4.07 6.64
CA GLY A 487 3.96 -2.69 6.20
C GLY A 487 2.78 -2.57 5.24
N TYR A 488 2.62 -3.52 4.31
CA TYR A 488 1.46 -3.58 3.42
C TYR A 488 0.19 -4.07 4.13
N GLU A 489 0.30 -5.06 5.02
CA GLU A 489 -0.84 -5.59 5.80
C GLU A 489 -1.41 -4.56 6.78
N ALA A 490 -0.57 -3.69 7.35
CA ALA A 490 -0.97 -2.61 8.23
C ALA A 490 -1.86 -1.55 7.54
N GLY A 491 -1.96 -1.57 6.20
CA GLY A 491 -2.89 -0.73 5.43
C GLY A 491 -2.55 0.77 5.42
N GLY A 492 -1.38 1.15 5.94
CA GLY A 492 -0.84 2.51 5.90
C GLY A 492 -0.45 2.96 4.48
N PHE A 493 -0.06 2.00 3.64
CA PHE A 493 0.23 2.18 2.22
C PHE A 493 -0.83 1.43 1.39
N GLY A 494 -1.26 1.99 0.26
CA GLY A 494 -2.06 1.21 -0.69
C GLY A 494 -1.20 0.19 -1.42
N GLY A 495 -1.80 -0.66 -2.26
CA GLY A 495 -1.02 -1.61 -3.06
C GLY A 495 0.04 -0.93 -3.96
N PRO A 496 1.00 -1.68 -4.51
CA PRO A 496 1.98 -1.13 -5.46
C PRO A 496 1.29 -0.31 -6.55
N PHE A 497 1.85 0.85 -6.87
CA PHE A 497 1.28 1.81 -7.84
C PHE A 497 -0.11 2.38 -7.50
N SER A 498 -0.58 2.23 -6.25
CA SER A 498 -1.87 2.78 -5.83
C SER A 498 -1.86 4.31 -5.76
N SER A 499 -3.00 4.91 -6.13
CA SER A 499 -3.13 6.37 -6.15
C SER A 499 -3.39 6.94 -4.76
N ARG A 500 -2.31 7.20 -3.99
CA ARG A 500 -2.34 7.94 -2.71
C ARG A 500 -1.23 8.99 -2.64
N ILE A 501 -1.44 9.99 -1.80
CA ILE A 501 -0.40 10.94 -1.41
C ILE A 501 0.32 10.33 -0.22
N ILE A 502 1.59 9.97 -0.40
CA ILE A 502 2.48 9.39 0.59
C ILE A 502 3.25 10.55 1.28
N PRO A 503 2.89 10.93 2.51
CA PRO A 503 3.64 11.94 3.25
C PRO A 503 5.01 11.40 3.66
N VAL A 504 5.98 12.28 3.95
CA VAL A 504 7.32 11.86 4.42
C VAL A 504 7.25 11.01 5.69
N SER A 505 6.24 11.25 6.53
CA SER A 505 6.03 10.56 7.81
C SER A 505 5.47 9.13 7.69
N SER A 506 5.30 8.59 6.48
CA SER A 506 4.51 7.38 6.26
C SER A 506 5.20 6.06 6.60
N ASP A 507 6.52 6.02 6.87
CA ASP A 507 7.19 4.74 7.17
C ASP A 507 6.77 4.19 8.53
N HIS A 508 6.08 3.05 8.49
CA HIS A 508 5.70 2.12 9.56
C HIS A 508 5.05 2.68 10.83
N PRO A 509 3.77 2.35 11.08
CA PRO A 509 3.25 2.21 12.43
C PRO A 509 3.69 0.83 12.96
N GLU A 510 4.96 0.66 13.30
CA GLU A 510 5.39 -0.57 13.98
C GLU A 510 4.58 -0.69 15.27
N GLN A 511 3.72 -1.71 15.30
CA GLN A 511 3.11 -2.22 16.50
C GLN A 511 4.23 -2.67 17.44
N ILE A 512 4.66 -1.80 18.36
CA ILE A 512 5.17 -2.23 19.66
C ILE A 512 3.96 -2.80 20.43
N ILE A 513 3.38 -3.90 19.95
CA ILE A 513 2.46 -4.72 20.73
C ILE A 513 3.33 -5.65 21.56
N MET A 514 3.57 -5.25 22.80
CA MET A 514 3.74 -6.22 23.87
C MET A 514 2.49 -7.11 23.90
N GLY A 515 2.60 -8.37 23.44
CA GLY A 515 1.49 -9.32 23.52
C GLY A 515 1.68 -10.63 22.75
N THR A 516 2.58 -11.49 23.22
CA THR A 516 2.56 -12.98 23.08
C THR A 516 1.86 -13.60 21.85
N ARG A 517 2.63 -13.87 20.78
CA ARG A 517 2.34 -14.97 19.82
C ARG A 517 2.81 -16.28 20.46
N THR A 518 1.90 -17.15 20.91
CA THR A 518 2.21 -18.56 21.18
C THR A 518 1.90 -19.38 19.93
N THR A 519 2.96 -19.91 19.32
CA THR A 519 2.94 -20.86 18.21
C THR A 519 2.34 -22.20 18.66
N LEU A 520 1.26 -22.63 18.00
CA LEU A 520 0.62 -23.92 18.21
C LEU A 520 1.23 -24.95 17.26
N HIS A 521 2.42 -25.46 17.62
CA HIS A 521 2.96 -26.72 17.10
C HIS A 521 3.49 -27.55 18.26
N SER A 522 2.62 -28.35 18.86
CA SER A 522 2.93 -29.69 19.42
C SER A 522 1.70 -30.21 20.17
N LEU A 523 1.14 -31.30 19.65
CA LEU A 523 0.29 -32.20 20.43
C LEU A 523 1.11 -32.79 21.59
N PRO A 524 0.47 -33.01 22.74
CA PRO A 524 0.63 -34.30 23.39
C PRO A 524 -0.70 -35.02 23.60
N ARG A 525 -0.58 -36.34 23.49
CA ARG A 525 -1.59 -37.37 23.66
C ARG A 525 -2.20 -37.36 25.06
N LEU A 526 -3.48 -37.72 25.09
CA LEU A 526 -4.17 -38.60 26.05
C LEU A 526 -3.41 -38.93 27.36
N GLN A 527 -4.02 -38.59 28.49
CA GLN A 527 -4.09 -39.55 29.60
C GLN A 527 -5.35 -39.32 30.45
N LEU A 528 -6.10 -40.42 30.59
CA LEU A 528 -7.26 -40.57 31.45
C LEU A 528 -6.88 -40.34 32.92
N HIS A 529 -7.77 -39.71 33.67
CA HIS A 529 -8.01 -40.07 35.07
C HIS A 529 -9.50 -39.98 35.38
N THR A 530 -10.12 -41.16 35.45
CA THR A 530 -11.28 -41.46 36.28
C THR A 530 -10.95 -41.22 37.74
N ASP A 531 -11.86 -40.61 38.50
CA ASP A 531 -12.35 -41.20 39.76
C ASP A 531 -13.69 -40.60 40.23
N GLN A 532 -14.50 -41.50 40.80
CA GLN A 532 -15.88 -41.36 41.26
C GLN A 532 -15.99 -40.81 42.69
N CYS A 533 -17.13 -40.19 43.03
CA CYS A 533 -17.99 -40.45 44.22
C CYS A 533 -18.95 -39.25 44.43
N LEU A 534 -20.26 -39.36 44.17
CA LEU A 534 -21.37 -39.90 45.00
C LEU A 534 -22.10 -38.85 45.89
N LYS A 535 -23.44 -38.80 45.64
CA LYS A 535 -24.58 -38.57 46.56
C LYS A 535 -25.02 -37.15 46.96
N HIS A 536 -26.21 -36.80 46.43
CA HIS A 536 -27.51 -36.48 47.08
C HIS A 536 -28.25 -35.49 46.13
N GLY A 537 -29.51 -35.61 45.73
CA GLY A 537 -30.67 -36.36 46.19
C GLY A 537 -31.86 -35.40 46.32
N LEU A 538 -33.03 -35.78 45.78
CA LEU A 538 -34.37 -35.14 45.80
C LEU A 538 -34.63 -33.99 44.80
N PHE A 539 -35.48 -34.05 43.76
CA PHE A 539 -36.87 -34.53 43.49
C PHE A 539 -38.03 -33.64 43.98
N ILE A 540 -38.97 -33.38 43.05
CA ILE A 540 -40.43 -33.02 43.13
C ILE A 540 -40.74 -31.79 42.23
N ARG A 541 -41.28 -31.92 40.99
CA ARG A 541 -42.72 -32.05 40.56
C ARG A 541 -43.63 -30.94 41.14
N THR A 542 -44.60 -30.27 40.50
CA THR A 542 -45.36 -30.39 39.23
C THR A 542 -46.31 -29.17 39.12
N ASN A 543 -46.66 -28.79 37.88
CA ASN A 543 -47.97 -28.33 37.34
C ASN A 543 -48.76 -27.13 37.93
N GLY A 544 -49.07 -26.17 37.04
CA GLY A 544 -50.45 -26.06 36.51
C GLY A 544 -51.29 -24.79 36.79
N ILE A 545 -51.73 -24.14 35.69
CA ILE A 545 -53.11 -23.59 35.43
C ILE A 545 -53.54 -22.37 36.27
N SER A 546 -53.70 -21.14 35.77
CA SER A 546 -54.63 -20.50 34.80
C SER A 546 -55.70 -19.57 35.44
N SER A 547 -55.86 -18.39 34.80
CA SER A 547 -57.11 -17.65 34.56
C SER A 547 -57.61 -16.51 35.50
N THR A 548 -57.74 -15.33 34.86
CA THR A 548 -58.88 -14.38 34.80
C THR A 548 -59.27 -13.38 35.91
N LYS A 549 -59.18 -12.10 35.51
CA LYS A 549 -60.21 -11.01 35.43
C LYS A 549 -60.57 -10.12 36.65
N ARG A 550 -60.41 -8.81 36.36
CA ARG A 550 -61.34 -7.64 36.54
C ARG A 550 -61.47 -6.94 37.91
N PHE A 551 -61.21 -5.62 37.93
CA PHE A 551 -62.19 -4.49 37.85
C PHE A 551 -61.84 -3.23 38.72
N ILE A 552 -61.86 -2.04 38.06
CA ILE A 552 -62.50 -0.74 38.41
C ILE A 552 -61.88 0.33 39.37
N HIS A 553 -61.83 1.57 38.83
CA HIS A 553 -61.90 2.96 39.39
C HIS A 553 -60.70 3.54 40.18
N SER A 554 -60.35 4.84 40.16
CA SER A 554 -60.72 6.04 39.37
C SER A 554 -59.79 7.23 39.76
N HIS A 555 -59.47 8.08 38.77
CA HIS A 555 -59.21 9.54 38.80
C HIS A 555 -57.95 10.21 39.43
N ASN A 556 -57.26 10.91 38.50
CA ASN A 556 -56.76 12.31 38.50
C ASN A 556 -55.24 12.61 38.52
N ALA A 557 -54.88 13.54 37.60
CA ALA A 557 -53.66 14.34 37.39
C ALA A 557 -52.53 13.77 36.48
N ALA A 558 -52.27 14.48 35.38
CA ALA A 558 -51.27 14.27 34.30
C ALA A 558 -50.01 15.15 34.52
N PRO A 559 -48.99 15.18 33.63
CA PRO A 559 -48.36 14.13 32.83
C PRO A 559 -46.82 14.11 33.02
N LEU A 560 -46.19 12.94 33.21
CA LEU A 560 -44.75 12.78 32.97
C LEU A 560 -44.48 11.44 32.28
N LEU A 561 -43.96 11.55 31.06
CA LEU A 561 -43.62 10.47 30.13
C LEU A 561 -42.64 9.47 30.79
N LYS A 562 -43.16 8.32 31.21
CA LYS A 562 -42.35 7.12 31.51
C LYS A 562 -42.14 6.34 30.21
N PHE A 563 -40.88 6.18 29.83
CA PHE A 563 -40.44 5.23 28.81
C PHE A 563 -40.85 3.81 29.21
N ALA A 564 -41.80 3.24 28.47
CA ALA A 564 -42.14 1.83 28.58
C ALA A 564 -41.12 0.99 27.79
N SER A 565 -40.44 0.10 28.51
CA SER A 565 -39.66 -1.01 27.98
C SER A 565 -40.50 -1.91 27.07
N LEU A 566 -40.08 -2.07 25.81
CA LEU A 566 -40.63 -3.07 24.90
C LEU A 566 -39.68 -4.29 24.81
N PRO A 567 -40.23 -5.52 24.73
CA PRO A 567 -39.47 -6.74 24.88
C PRO A 567 -38.66 -7.12 23.63
N TYR A 568 -37.49 -7.69 23.90
CA TYR A 568 -36.54 -8.27 22.94
C TYR A 568 -37.19 -9.44 22.15
N GLN A 569 -37.70 -9.16 20.95
CA GLN A 569 -37.99 -10.19 19.95
C GLN A 569 -36.73 -10.51 19.14
N ARG A 570 -36.18 -11.72 19.31
CA ARG A 570 -35.28 -12.33 18.32
C ARG A 570 -36.05 -12.54 17.02
N ARG A 571 -35.89 -11.64 16.04
CA ARG A 571 -36.20 -11.92 14.65
C ARG A 571 -34.95 -12.46 13.98
N LEU A 572 -34.86 -13.77 13.83
CA LEU A 572 -34.14 -14.36 12.71
C LEU A 572 -34.89 -13.92 11.44
N ALA A 573 -34.16 -13.56 10.40
CA ALA A 573 -34.72 -13.13 9.13
C ALA A 573 -35.59 -14.23 8.51
N SER A 574 -36.88 -14.18 8.83
CA SER A 574 -37.95 -14.50 7.91
C SER A 574 -38.81 -13.25 7.88
N THR A 575 -38.90 -12.58 6.74
CA THR A 575 -40.18 -11.99 6.37
C THR A 575 -41.14 -13.17 6.22
N THR A 576 -41.73 -13.62 7.33
CA THR A 576 -43.00 -14.33 7.26
C THR A 576 -43.98 -13.29 6.72
N SER A 577 -44.22 -13.31 5.41
CA SER A 577 -45.58 -13.11 4.96
C SER A 577 -46.41 -14.10 5.77
N SER A 578 -47.21 -13.60 6.70
CA SER A 578 -48.20 -14.38 7.43
C SER A 578 -49.38 -14.68 6.50
N GLY A 579 -49.10 -15.30 5.36
CA GLY A 579 -50.07 -15.74 4.37
C GLY A 579 -49.50 -16.97 3.67
N ASP A 580 -50.32 -18.00 3.56
CA ASP A 580 -50.15 -19.25 2.79
C ASP A 580 -49.98 -19.01 1.27
N ASP A 581 -49.45 -17.87 0.84
CA ASP A 581 -49.25 -17.56 -0.58
C ASP A 581 -48.05 -18.33 -1.12
N ALA A 582 -48.28 -19.16 -2.13
CA ALA A 582 -47.26 -19.92 -2.81
C ALA A 582 -46.16 -18.98 -3.38
N LEU A 583 -44.90 -19.26 -3.06
CA LEU A 583 -43.76 -18.50 -3.58
C LEU A 583 -43.70 -18.57 -5.10
N LYS A 584 -43.45 -17.42 -5.74
CA LYS A 584 -43.29 -17.33 -7.19
C LYS A 584 -41.99 -18.00 -7.62
N GLN A 585 -42.05 -18.82 -8.67
CA GLN A 585 -40.91 -19.51 -9.26
C GLN A 585 -40.30 -18.71 -10.41
N LEU A 586 -38.97 -18.64 -10.47
CA LEU A 586 -38.25 -18.06 -11.61
C LEU A 586 -38.02 -19.10 -12.72
N PRO A 587 -37.78 -18.68 -13.97
CA PRO A 587 -37.45 -19.59 -15.08
C PRO A 587 -36.30 -20.57 -14.79
N LEU A 588 -35.39 -20.22 -13.88
CA LEU A 588 -34.25 -21.04 -13.51
C LEU A 588 -34.46 -21.91 -12.26
N ASP A 589 -35.66 -22.02 -11.68
CA ASP A 589 -35.87 -22.78 -10.43
C ASP A 589 -35.39 -24.25 -10.55
N ASP A 590 -35.80 -24.96 -11.61
CA ASP A 590 -35.33 -26.33 -11.89
C ASP A 590 -33.82 -26.41 -12.13
N PHE A 591 -33.27 -25.39 -12.80
CA PHE A 591 -31.83 -25.29 -13.04
C PHE A 591 -31.07 -25.14 -11.72
N HIS A 592 -31.54 -24.31 -10.80
CA HIS A 592 -30.92 -24.13 -9.48
C HIS A 592 -30.99 -25.42 -8.64
N ARG A 593 -32.16 -26.06 -8.59
CA ARG A 593 -32.36 -27.30 -7.82
C ARG A 593 -31.49 -28.45 -8.32
N SER A 594 -31.40 -28.61 -9.64
CA SER A 594 -30.54 -29.64 -10.26
C SER A 594 -29.04 -29.42 -9.99
N HIS A 595 -28.62 -28.19 -9.66
CA HIS A 595 -27.26 -27.85 -9.26
C HIS A 595 -27.10 -27.76 -7.72
N GLY A 596 -28.02 -28.35 -6.96
CA GLY A 596 -27.91 -28.47 -5.50
C GLY A 596 -28.11 -27.15 -4.75
N ALA A 597 -28.87 -26.20 -5.32
CA ALA A 597 -29.18 -24.96 -4.63
C ALA A 597 -30.07 -25.19 -3.39
N LYS A 598 -29.70 -24.57 -2.27
CA LYS A 598 -30.59 -24.38 -1.14
C LYS A 598 -31.49 -23.18 -1.43
N MET A 599 -32.76 -23.45 -1.75
CA MET A 599 -33.76 -22.42 -2.07
C MET A 599 -34.35 -21.81 -0.79
N VAL A 600 -34.57 -20.49 -0.78
CA VAL A 600 -35.17 -19.74 0.33
C VAL A 600 -36.20 -18.72 -0.16
N PRO A 601 -37.20 -18.35 0.67
CA PRO A 601 -38.07 -17.23 0.39
C PRO A 601 -37.27 -15.91 0.38
N PHE A 602 -37.34 -15.17 -0.72
CA PHE A 602 -36.75 -13.83 -0.83
C PHE A 602 -37.59 -12.97 -1.78
N ALA A 603 -38.08 -11.82 -1.30
CA ALA A 603 -38.92 -10.89 -2.07
C ALA A 603 -40.12 -11.58 -2.77
N GLY A 604 -40.81 -12.49 -2.08
CA GLY A 604 -41.96 -13.23 -2.62
C GLY A 604 -41.63 -14.33 -3.64
N HIS A 605 -40.34 -14.64 -3.84
CA HIS A 605 -39.86 -15.67 -4.78
C HIS A 605 -39.06 -16.77 -4.07
N SER A 606 -38.98 -17.94 -4.69
CA SER A 606 -38.05 -19.03 -4.33
C SER A 606 -36.69 -18.77 -4.98
N MET A 607 -35.67 -18.44 -4.17
CA MET A 607 -34.36 -17.98 -4.66
C MET A 607 -33.19 -18.82 -4.11
N PRO A 608 -32.09 -19.02 -4.88
CA PRO A 608 -30.92 -19.74 -4.41
C PRO A 608 -30.13 -18.95 -3.35
N LEU A 609 -29.99 -19.50 -2.15
CA LEU A 609 -29.16 -18.92 -1.08
C LEU A 609 -27.67 -19.27 -1.25
N VAL A 610 -27.39 -20.54 -1.54
CA VAL A 610 -26.07 -21.17 -1.67
C VAL A 610 -26.21 -22.48 -2.44
N TYR A 611 -25.15 -22.96 -3.08
CA TYR A 611 -25.11 -24.22 -3.84
C TYR A 611 -24.29 -25.27 -3.09
N GLY A 612 -24.67 -26.55 -3.20
CA GLY A 612 -24.12 -27.63 -2.37
C GLY A 612 -22.63 -27.91 -2.52
N ASP A 613 -22.00 -27.47 -3.61
CA ASP A 613 -20.58 -27.61 -3.88
C ASP A 613 -19.71 -26.52 -3.22
N GLN A 614 -20.32 -25.52 -2.57
CA GLN A 614 -19.61 -24.40 -1.93
C GLN A 614 -20.27 -23.91 -0.64
N THR A 615 -19.44 -23.43 0.28
CA THR A 615 -19.91 -22.54 1.35
C THR A 615 -20.11 -21.12 0.82
N HIS A 616 -20.92 -20.31 1.51
CA HIS A 616 -21.09 -18.89 1.18
C HIS A 616 -19.76 -18.12 1.14
N LEU A 617 -18.79 -18.49 1.99
CA LEU A 617 -17.44 -17.92 2.02
C LEU A 617 -16.66 -18.30 0.76
N GLN A 618 -16.70 -19.57 0.36
CA GLN A 618 -16.07 -20.02 -0.88
C GLN A 618 -16.69 -19.37 -2.11
N SER A 619 -18.02 -19.22 -2.16
CA SER A 619 -18.69 -18.50 -3.25
C SER A 619 -18.31 -17.02 -3.29
N HIS A 620 -18.10 -16.39 -2.14
CA HIS A 620 -17.60 -15.02 -2.06
C HIS A 620 -16.20 -14.92 -2.70
N HIS A 621 -15.23 -15.69 -2.21
CA HIS A 621 -13.85 -15.66 -2.73
C HIS A 621 -13.81 -16.04 -4.21
N TRP A 622 -14.61 -17.03 -4.63
CA TRP A 622 -14.72 -17.40 -6.04
C TRP A 622 -15.18 -16.22 -6.91
N THR A 623 -16.13 -15.42 -6.44
CA THR A 623 -16.58 -14.23 -7.18
C THR A 623 -15.49 -13.16 -7.26
N ARG A 624 -14.68 -12.99 -6.21
CA ARG A 624 -13.54 -12.06 -6.17
C ARG A 624 -12.37 -12.47 -7.08
N GLU A 625 -12.15 -13.77 -7.23
CA GLU A 625 -11.00 -14.33 -7.95
C GLU A 625 -11.32 -14.73 -9.40
N LYS A 626 -12.58 -15.10 -9.68
CA LYS A 626 -13.00 -15.74 -10.94
C LYS A 626 -14.27 -15.10 -11.51
N ALA A 627 -15.29 -15.88 -11.83
CA ALA A 627 -16.60 -15.38 -12.22
C ALA A 627 -17.69 -16.21 -11.55
N SER A 628 -18.79 -15.55 -11.24
CA SER A 628 -19.98 -16.14 -10.64
C SER A 628 -21.22 -15.70 -11.39
N LEU A 629 -22.15 -16.62 -11.60
CA LEU A 629 -23.46 -16.35 -12.16
C LEU A 629 -24.51 -16.27 -11.05
N PHE A 630 -25.18 -15.13 -10.94
CA PHE A 630 -26.28 -14.87 -10.03
C PHE A 630 -27.59 -14.76 -10.80
N ASP A 631 -28.63 -15.41 -10.29
CA ASP A 631 -30.00 -15.15 -10.74
C ASP A 631 -30.56 -13.93 -10.00
N VAL A 632 -30.88 -12.88 -10.78
CA VAL A 632 -31.48 -11.65 -10.27
C VAL A 632 -32.83 -11.37 -10.93
N GLY A 633 -33.47 -12.40 -11.52
CA GLY A 633 -34.75 -12.29 -12.25
C GLY A 633 -35.96 -11.89 -11.40
N HIS A 634 -35.84 -11.93 -10.07
CA HIS A 634 -36.85 -11.41 -9.14
C HIS A 634 -36.96 -9.88 -9.14
N MET A 635 -35.99 -9.16 -9.71
CA MET A 635 -36.04 -7.69 -9.86
C MET A 635 -37.02 -7.30 -10.97
N LEU A 636 -37.78 -6.22 -10.76
CA LEU A 636 -38.78 -5.79 -11.73
C LEU A 636 -38.15 -4.85 -12.77
N GLN A 637 -38.44 -5.12 -14.04
CA GLN A 637 -37.95 -4.31 -15.15
C GLN A 637 -39.09 -3.47 -15.71
N HIS A 638 -38.85 -2.17 -15.90
CA HIS A 638 -39.80 -1.22 -16.46
C HIS A 638 -39.21 -0.62 -17.74
N VAL A 639 -40.04 -0.44 -18.76
CA VAL A 639 -39.67 0.30 -19.97
C VAL A 639 -40.68 1.41 -20.18
N PHE A 640 -40.19 2.65 -20.19
CA PHE A 640 -40.95 3.85 -20.50
C PHE A 640 -40.55 4.35 -21.88
N SER A 641 -41.53 4.62 -22.75
CA SER A 641 -41.30 5.18 -24.08
C SER A 641 -42.35 6.22 -24.43
N GLY A 642 -41.96 7.29 -25.11
CA GLY A 642 -42.88 8.33 -25.58
C GLY A 642 -42.33 9.74 -25.33
N PRO A 643 -42.91 10.78 -25.96
CA PRO A 643 -42.38 12.13 -25.92
C PRO A 643 -42.20 12.71 -24.51
N GLN A 644 -43.01 12.31 -23.53
CA GLN A 644 -42.92 12.79 -22.15
C GLN A 644 -42.17 11.85 -21.19
N ALA A 645 -41.65 10.71 -21.67
CA ALA A 645 -41.00 9.72 -20.82
C ALA A 645 -39.78 10.27 -20.07
N GLU A 646 -38.95 11.07 -20.75
CA GLU A 646 -37.80 11.72 -20.11
C GLU A 646 -38.24 12.70 -19.02
N GLN A 647 -39.17 13.61 -19.33
CA GLN A 647 -39.65 14.61 -18.38
C GLN A 647 -40.29 13.96 -17.14
N PHE A 648 -41.08 12.91 -17.35
CA PHE A 648 -41.68 12.13 -16.28
C PHE A 648 -40.63 11.53 -15.35
N LEU A 649 -39.65 10.81 -15.88
CA LEU A 649 -38.61 10.21 -15.06
C LEU A 649 -37.75 11.31 -14.41
N HIS A 650 -37.43 12.37 -15.13
CA HIS A 650 -36.62 13.50 -14.65
C HIS A 650 -37.28 14.25 -13.47
N LYS A 651 -38.62 14.19 -13.33
CA LYS A 651 -39.36 14.64 -12.13
C LYS A 651 -39.17 13.70 -10.94
N LEU A 652 -39.14 12.39 -11.17
CA LEU A 652 -39.10 11.37 -10.11
C LEU A 652 -37.68 11.06 -9.60
N THR A 653 -36.65 11.42 -10.36
CA THR A 653 -35.25 11.16 -10.03
C THR A 653 -34.42 12.45 -9.89
N PRO A 654 -33.42 12.48 -8.98
CA PRO A 654 -32.47 13.58 -8.88
C PRO A 654 -31.31 13.50 -9.88
N SER A 655 -31.25 12.47 -10.73
CA SER A 655 -30.28 12.38 -11.82
C SER A 655 -30.66 13.33 -12.96
N TYR A 656 -29.66 13.78 -13.73
CA TYR A 656 -29.90 14.58 -14.94
C TYR A 656 -29.98 13.67 -16.16
N LEU A 657 -31.20 13.30 -16.55
CA LEU A 657 -31.45 12.39 -17.67
C LEU A 657 -31.14 12.98 -19.05
N PRO A 658 -31.31 14.29 -19.33
CA PRO A 658 -31.04 14.85 -20.65
C PRO A 658 -29.62 14.53 -21.18
N SER A 659 -28.62 14.52 -20.29
CA SER A 659 -27.21 14.23 -20.63
C SER A 659 -26.87 12.72 -20.68
N LEU A 660 -27.79 11.82 -20.34
CA LEU A 660 -27.53 10.38 -20.34
C LEU A 660 -27.47 9.88 -21.78
N ALA A 661 -26.31 9.53 -22.31
CA ALA A 661 -26.20 9.06 -23.69
C ALA A 661 -27.03 7.77 -23.94
N PRO A 662 -27.48 7.52 -25.18
CA PRO A 662 -28.08 6.23 -25.54
C PRO A 662 -27.17 5.07 -25.13
N LEU A 663 -27.79 3.99 -24.67
CA LEU A 663 -27.15 2.80 -24.12
C LEU A 663 -26.22 3.06 -22.93
N HIS A 664 -26.39 4.18 -22.22
CA HIS A 664 -25.72 4.44 -20.95
C HIS A 664 -26.70 4.33 -19.79
N SER A 665 -26.16 3.95 -18.64
CA SER A 665 -26.90 3.74 -17.42
C SER A 665 -26.35 4.58 -16.28
N VAL A 666 -27.23 4.99 -15.38
CA VAL A 666 -26.89 5.72 -14.16
C VAL A 666 -27.63 5.10 -12.98
N LEU A 667 -26.92 4.88 -11.86
CA LEU A 667 -27.58 4.55 -10.61
C LEU A 667 -28.29 5.81 -10.09
N SER A 668 -29.56 5.65 -9.73
CA SER A 668 -30.34 6.72 -9.14
C SER A 668 -31.33 6.18 -8.11
N VAL A 669 -32.21 7.07 -7.66
CA VAL A 669 -33.29 6.79 -6.73
C VAL A 669 -34.60 7.34 -7.30
N LEU A 670 -35.70 6.65 -7.03
CA LEU A 670 -37.05 7.16 -7.17
C LEU A 670 -37.44 7.84 -5.87
N LEU A 671 -37.98 9.06 -5.96
CA LEU A 671 -38.24 9.89 -4.79
C LEU A 671 -39.73 10.17 -4.59
N HIS A 672 -40.16 10.10 -3.34
CA HIS A 672 -41.42 10.71 -2.91
C HIS A 672 -41.29 12.24 -2.92
N PRO A 673 -42.40 12.99 -3.05
CA PRO A 673 -42.39 14.45 -2.89
C PRO A 673 -41.83 14.93 -1.55
N THR A 674 -41.80 14.07 -0.53
CA THR A 674 -41.18 14.31 0.78
C THR A 674 -39.65 14.20 0.78
N GLY A 675 -39.03 13.82 -0.34
CA GLY A 675 -37.58 13.58 -0.47
C GLY A 675 -37.10 12.22 0.03
N GLY A 676 -38.00 11.37 0.51
CA GLY A 676 -37.73 9.99 0.89
C GLY A 676 -37.55 9.08 -0.33
N ILE A 677 -36.74 8.03 -0.19
CA ILE A 677 -36.42 7.09 -1.26
C ILE A 677 -37.48 6.00 -1.36
N VAL A 678 -38.20 5.98 -2.48
CA VAL A 678 -39.15 4.92 -2.84
C VAL A 678 -38.40 3.62 -3.11
N ASP A 679 -37.34 3.72 -3.92
CA ASP A 679 -36.43 2.63 -4.28
C ASP A 679 -35.15 3.20 -4.92
N ASP A 680 -34.04 2.48 -4.83
CA ASP A 680 -32.88 2.70 -5.69
C ASP A 680 -33.05 1.94 -7.01
N THR A 681 -32.64 2.55 -8.13
CA THR A 681 -32.88 2.01 -9.46
C THR A 681 -31.72 2.29 -10.40
N MET A 682 -31.40 1.33 -11.26
CA MET A 682 -30.58 1.59 -12.44
C MET A 682 -31.48 2.18 -13.54
N ILE A 683 -31.11 3.33 -14.12
CA ILE A 683 -31.81 3.94 -15.25
C ILE A 683 -30.92 3.86 -16.48
N THR A 684 -31.36 3.15 -17.51
CA THR A 684 -30.65 3.05 -18.80
C THR A 684 -31.44 3.79 -19.87
N ARG A 685 -30.82 4.74 -20.59
CA ARG A 685 -31.41 5.27 -21.82
C ARG A 685 -31.20 4.23 -22.92
N LEU A 686 -32.26 3.75 -23.56
CA LEU A 686 -32.15 2.81 -24.67
C LEU A 686 -31.81 3.54 -25.97
N ASP A 687 -31.42 2.79 -26.99
CA ASP A 687 -31.10 3.29 -28.34
C ASP A 687 -32.31 3.88 -29.08
N LYS A 688 -33.52 3.51 -28.67
CA LYS A 688 -34.77 4.07 -29.20
C LYS A 688 -35.04 5.47 -28.64
N PRO A 689 -35.57 6.41 -29.45
CA PRO A 689 -35.91 7.76 -29.00
C PRO A 689 -36.81 7.75 -27.77
N ASN A 690 -36.50 8.62 -26.79
CA ASN A 690 -37.25 8.80 -25.56
C ASN A 690 -37.65 7.49 -24.86
N THR A 691 -36.76 6.50 -24.89
CA THR A 691 -37.01 5.19 -24.30
C THR A 691 -36.03 4.92 -23.17
N PHE A 692 -36.53 4.57 -22.00
CA PHE A 692 -35.73 4.32 -20.79
C PHE A 692 -36.11 2.99 -20.16
N ARG A 693 -35.12 2.20 -19.76
CA ARG A 693 -35.28 0.99 -18.96
C ARG A 693 -34.90 1.28 -17.52
N LEU A 694 -35.75 0.88 -16.59
CA LEU A 694 -35.49 0.92 -15.15
C LEU A 694 -35.47 -0.50 -14.59
N VAL A 695 -34.56 -0.76 -13.66
CA VAL A 695 -34.53 -2.00 -12.88
C VAL A 695 -34.63 -1.66 -11.40
N THR A 696 -35.69 -2.15 -10.77
CA THR A 696 -36.08 -1.85 -9.39
C THR A 696 -36.01 -3.09 -8.52
N ASN A 697 -35.86 -2.90 -7.22
CA ASN A 697 -35.68 -4.00 -6.28
C ASN A 697 -36.92 -4.92 -6.24
N GLY A 698 -36.69 -6.23 -6.25
CA GLY A 698 -37.79 -7.21 -6.18
C GLY A 698 -38.65 -7.07 -4.92
N ALA A 699 -38.07 -6.64 -3.79
CA ALA A 699 -38.79 -6.47 -2.53
C ALA A 699 -39.74 -5.26 -2.54
N THR A 700 -39.52 -4.28 -3.42
CA THR A 700 -40.31 -3.05 -3.52
C THR A 700 -41.20 -3.02 -4.77
N SER A 701 -41.20 -4.08 -5.59
CA SER A 701 -41.83 -4.13 -6.90
C SER A 701 -43.29 -3.63 -6.90
N SER A 702 -44.10 -4.07 -5.93
CA SER A 702 -45.51 -3.66 -5.81
C SER A 702 -45.64 -2.18 -5.47
N LYS A 703 -44.85 -1.70 -4.50
CA LYS A 703 -44.84 -0.30 -4.04
C LYS A 703 -44.38 0.64 -5.16
N VAL A 704 -43.29 0.30 -5.84
CA VAL A 704 -42.77 1.08 -6.97
C VAL A 704 -43.78 1.12 -8.11
N THR A 705 -44.42 -0.01 -8.42
CA THR A 705 -45.47 -0.06 -9.44
C THR A 705 -46.65 0.85 -9.09
N GLU A 706 -47.11 0.83 -7.85
CA GLU A 706 -48.20 1.70 -7.39
C GLU A 706 -47.81 3.19 -7.44
N HIS A 707 -46.60 3.52 -6.97
CA HIS A 707 -46.07 4.88 -7.04
C HIS A 707 -46.01 5.40 -8.48
N LEU A 708 -45.44 4.61 -9.41
CA LEU A 708 -45.34 4.96 -10.83
C LEU A 708 -46.72 5.08 -11.48
N LYS A 709 -47.68 4.20 -11.15
CA LYS A 709 -49.08 4.32 -11.62
C LYS A 709 -49.71 5.63 -11.17
N SER A 710 -49.54 6.00 -9.89
CA SER A 710 -50.05 7.25 -9.35
C SER A 710 -49.46 8.46 -10.08
N GLU A 711 -48.15 8.49 -10.30
CA GLU A 711 -47.50 9.60 -10.99
C GLU A 711 -47.87 9.70 -12.47
N LEU A 712 -48.09 8.56 -13.15
CA LEU A 712 -48.55 8.53 -14.53
C LEU A 712 -50.01 8.98 -14.69
N SER A 713 -50.85 8.86 -13.65
CA SER A 713 -52.26 9.28 -13.73
C SER A 713 -52.43 10.78 -14.01
N ALA A 714 -51.41 11.58 -13.69
CA ALA A 714 -51.36 13.02 -13.97
C ALA A 714 -50.95 13.35 -15.42
N ILE A 715 -50.60 12.34 -16.24
CA ILE A 715 -50.13 12.50 -17.61
C ILE A 715 -51.24 12.12 -18.59
N SER A 716 -51.44 12.95 -19.62
CA SER A 716 -52.45 12.68 -20.65
C SER A 716 -52.23 11.33 -21.34
N PRO A 717 -53.30 10.56 -21.63
CA PRO A 717 -53.18 9.29 -22.34
C PRO A 717 -52.39 9.42 -23.66
N GLY A 718 -51.58 8.40 -23.98
CA GLY A 718 -50.79 8.34 -25.22
C GLY A 718 -49.45 9.09 -25.21
N GLN A 719 -49.16 9.89 -24.17
CA GLN A 719 -47.87 10.60 -24.06
C GLN A 719 -46.71 9.70 -23.59
N ILE A 720 -47.03 8.66 -22.82
CA ILE A 720 -46.07 7.68 -22.30
C ILE A 720 -46.70 6.29 -22.40
N THR A 721 -45.95 5.36 -22.97
CA THR A 721 -46.20 3.92 -22.88
C THR A 721 -45.28 3.35 -21.81
N TRP A 722 -45.86 2.66 -20.84
CA TRP A 722 -45.12 1.95 -19.81
C TRP A 722 -45.37 0.45 -19.92
N LYS A 723 -44.30 -0.32 -20.04
CA LYS A 723 -44.32 -1.78 -20.00
C LYS A 723 -43.55 -2.25 -18.77
N THR A 724 -44.05 -3.32 -18.15
CA THR A 724 -43.34 -4.05 -17.11
C THR A 724 -43.05 -5.45 -17.62
N THR A 725 -41.90 -6.00 -17.25
CA THR A 725 -41.55 -7.38 -17.51
C THR A 725 -41.42 -8.07 -16.17
N HIS A 726 -42.35 -8.97 -15.87
CA HIS A 726 -42.36 -9.68 -14.61
C HIS A 726 -41.40 -10.87 -14.65
N SER A 727 -41.09 -11.38 -13.47
CA SER A 727 -40.14 -12.47 -13.23
C SER A 727 -40.48 -13.79 -13.94
N HIS A 728 -41.71 -13.98 -14.41
CA HIS A 728 -42.14 -15.14 -15.19
C HIS A 728 -42.03 -14.92 -16.72
N ASP A 729 -41.97 -13.67 -17.18
CA ASP A 729 -42.02 -13.32 -18.61
C ASP A 729 -40.62 -13.37 -19.24
N SER A 730 -39.58 -13.09 -18.47
CA SER A 730 -38.18 -13.24 -18.86
C SER A 730 -37.26 -13.22 -17.64
N GLY A 731 -35.97 -13.50 -17.85
CA GLY A 731 -34.96 -13.51 -16.80
C GLY A 731 -33.97 -12.37 -16.87
N LEU A 732 -33.32 -12.14 -15.72
CA LEU A 732 -32.23 -11.20 -15.54
C LEU A 732 -31.10 -11.90 -14.79
N LEU A 733 -29.92 -11.99 -15.42
CA LEU A 733 -28.77 -12.68 -14.84
C LEU A 733 -27.63 -11.69 -14.62
N ALA A 734 -26.93 -11.83 -13.49
CA ALA A 734 -25.73 -11.06 -13.21
C ALA A 734 -24.51 -11.98 -13.25
N LEU A 735 -23.65 -11.77 -14.24
CA LEU A 735 -22.35 -12.42 -14.40
C LEU A 735 -21.29 -11.50 -13.78
N GLN A 736 -20.67 -11.88 -12.66
CA GLN A 736 -19.86 -10.99 -11.82
C GLN A 736 -18.51 -11.63 -11.48
N GLY A 737 -17.44 -10.83 -11.45
CA GLY A 737 -16.07 -11.25 -11.16
C GLY A 737 -15.09 -10.95 -12.32
N PRO A 738 -13.78 -10.91 -12.07
CA PRO A 738 -12.75 -10.53 -13.06
C PRO A 738 -12.74 -11.37 -14.34
N LEU A 739 -13.25 -12.61 -14.31
CA LEU A 739 -13.30 -13.49 -15.48
C LEU A 739 -14.61 -13.40 -16.29
N SER A 740 -15.55 -12.55 -15.87
CA SER A 740 -16.88 -12.41 -16.49
C SER A 740 -16.79 -12.11 -17.99
N ALA A 741 -15.92 -11.17 -18.38
CA ALA A 741 -15.76 -10.79 -19.79
C ALA A 741 -15.22 -11.97 -20.63
N ARG A 742 -14.31 -12.77 -20.07
CA ARG A 742 -13.76 -13.95 -20.76
C ARG A 742 -14.83 -15.01 -20.99
N VAL A 743 -15.64 -15.30 -19.98
CA VAL A 743 -16.74 -16.27 -20.09
C VAL A 743 -17.74 -15.82 -21.16
N LEU A 744 -18.18 -14.56 -21.11
CA LEU A 744 -19.14 -14.02 -22.07
C LEU A 744 -18.58 -13.98 -23.51
N THR A 745 -17.29 -13.65 -23.67
CA THR A 745 -16.58 -13.64 -24.97
C THR A 745 -16.60 -15.00 -25.66
N SER A 746 -16.57 -16.09 -24.89
CA SER A 746 -16.58 -17.46 -25.46
C SER A 746 -17.86 -17.78 -26.24
N LEU A 747 -18.97 -17.10 -25.92
CA LEU A 747 -20.26 -17.28 -26.58
C LEU A 747 -20.51 -16.27 -27.72
N LEU A 748 -19.54 -15.39 -28.01
CA LEU A 748 -19.68 -14.33 -29.02
C LEU A 748 -19.00 -14.67 -30.35
N SER A 749 -19.60 -14.18 -31.44
CA SER A 749 -18.97 -14.17 -32.77
C SER A 749 -17.71 -13.27 -32.77
N PRO A 750 -16.72 -13.49 -33.67
CA PRO A 750 -15.51 -12.64 -33.71
C PRO A 750 -15.78 -11.14 -33.79
N LEU A 751 -16.83 -10.72 -34.52
CA LEU A 751 -17.20 -9.31 -34.65
C LEU A 751 -17.70 -8.73 -33.32
N ASP A 752 -18.55 -9.47 -32.61
CA ASP A 752 -19.14 -9.03 -31.34
C ASP A 752 -18.15 -9.01 -30.17
N ARG A 753 -17.07 -9.81 -30.24
CA ARG A 753 -15.99 -9.80 -29.23
C ARG A 753 -15.32 -8.43 -29.13
N LYS A 754 -15.14 -7.74 -30.27
CA LYS A 754 -14.58 -6.39 -30.29
C LYS A 754 -15.51 -5.41 -29.56
N THR A 755 -16.81 -5.51 -29.81
CA THR A 755 -17.84 -4.68 -29.17
C THR A 755 -17.84 -4.84 -27.65
N LEU A 756 -17.73 -6.08 -27.14
CA LEU A 756 -17.67 -6.34 -25.70
C LEU A 756 -16.39 -5.76 -25.06
N THR A 757 -15.25 -5.83 -25.75
CA THR A 757 -13.95 -5.32 -25.24
C THR A 757 -13.95 -3.80 -25.07
N SER A 758 -14.69 -3.08 -25.92
CA SER A 758 -14.87 -1.62 -25.85
C SER A 758 -16.03 -1.18 -24.95
N LEU A 759 -16.77 -2.10 -24.34
CA LEU A 759 -17.91 -1.77 -23.48
C LEU A 759 -17.41 -1.44 -22.06
N TYR A 760 -17.53 -0.20 -21.62
CA TYR A 760 -17.09 0.25 -20.31
C TYR A 760 -18.21 0.21 -19.26
N PHE A 761 -17.85 0.30 -17.98
CA PHE A 761 -18.80 0.36 -16.87
C PHE A 761 -19.85 1.46 -17.08
N GLY A 762 -21.11 1.12 -16.86
CA GLY A 762 -22.25 2.00 -17.10
C GLY A 762 -22.73 2.03 -18.55
N GLN A 763 -22.08 1.31 -19.47
CA GLN A 763 -22.53 1.18 -20.85
C GLN A 763 -23.28 -0.13 -21.07
N SER A 764 -24.13 -0.14 -22.09
CA SER A 764 -24.90 -1.29 -22.54
C SER A 764 -24.77 -1.49 -24.04
N THR A 765 -25.08 -2.69 -24.51
CA THR A 765 -25.16 -3.00 -25.94
C THR A 765 -26.09 -4.20 -26.15
N TYR A 766 -26.61 -4.34 -27.36
CA TYR A 766 -27.36 -5.52 -27.77
C TYR A 766 -26.43 -6.46 -28.52
N LEU A 767 -26.20 -7.68 -28.00
CA LEU A 767 -25.41 -8.71 -28.69
C LEU A 767 -26.20 -10.01 -28.84
N SER A 768 -25.95 -10.72 -29.93
CA SER A 768 -26.46 -12.08 -30.14
C SER A 768 -25.41 -13.08 -29.67
N LEU A 769 -25.82 -14.04 -28.84
CA LEU A 769 -24.94 -15.08 -28.32
C LEU A 769 -25.15 -16.38 -29.11
N GLN A 770 -24.07 -17.09 -29.42
CA GLN A 770 -24.11 -18.34 -30.17
C GLN A 770 -24.96 -19.38 -29.43
N ASN A 771 -25.80 -20.12 -30.17
CA ASN A 771 -26.67 -21.19 -29.67
C ASN A 771 -27.68 -20.75 -28.59
N ILE A 772 -28.00 -19.45 -28.52
CA ILE A 772 -29.06 -18.93 -27.66
C ILE A 772 -30.28 -18.58 -28.52
N PRO A 773 -31.47 -19.15 -28.25
CA PRO A 773 -32.68 -18.84 -29.00
C PRO A 773 -33.15 -17.41 -28.74
N GLY A 774 -33.92 -16.87 -29.68
CA GLY A 774 -34.49 -15.52 -29.60
C GLY A 774 -33.60 -14.44 -30.23
N GLY A 775 -33.95 -13.18 -29.97
CA GLY A 775 -33.23 -12.02 -30.47
C GLY A 775 -32.04 -11.59 -29.60
N PRO A 776 -31.38 -10.47 -29.94
CA PRO A 776 -30.26 -9.92 -29.17
C PRO A 776 -30.59 -9.70 -27.69
N ILE A 777 -29.62 -9.95 -26.83
CA ILE A 777 -29.70 -9.74 -25.39
C ILE A 777 -29.14 -8.36 -25.07
N LEU A 778 -29.83 -7.60 -24.21
CA LEU A 778 -29.27 -6.36 -23.68
C LEU A 778 -28.25 -6.71 -22.59
N ILE A 779 -26.99 -6.38 -22.87
CA ILE A 779 -25.84 -6.61 -22.00
C ILE A 779 -25.41 -5.26 -21.42
N SER A 780 -25.52 -5.11 -20.11
CA SER A 780 -25.15 -3.90 -19.39
C SER A 780 -23.94 -4.18 -18.51
N ARG A 781 -22.81 -3.48 -18.72
CA ARG A 781 -21.60 -3.70 -17.92
C ARG A 781 -21.69 -2.96 -16.59
N GLY A 782 -21.74 -3.72 -15.50
CA GLY A 782 -21.90 -3.25 -14.14
C GLY A 782 -22.38 -4.36 -13.22
N GLY A 783 -22.67 -4.01 -11.97
CA GLY A 783 -23.29 -4.93 -11.04
C GLY A 783 -23.13 -4.59 -9.56
N TYR A 784 -23.70 -5.47 -8.75
CA TYR A 784 -23.96 -5.26 -7.32
C TYR A 784 -23.00 -6.04 -6.41
N THR A 785 -21.77 -6.30 -6.87
CA THR A 785 -20.74 -7.03 -6.12
C THR A 785 -19.48 -6.21 -5.83
N GLY A 786 -19.31 -5.06 -6.51
CA GLY A 786 -18.06 -4.30 -6.53
C GLY A 786 -16.99 -4.90 -7.45
N GLU A 787 -17.24 -6.03 -8.11
CA GLU A 787 -16.37 -6.58 -9.16
C GLU A 787 -16.79 -6.08 -10.56
N ASP A 788 -15.94 -6.30 -11.55
CA ASP A 788 -16.35 -6.20 -12.96
C ASP A 788 -17.41 -7.27 -13.29
N GLY A 789 -18.25 -7.01 -14.28
CA GLY A 789 -19.33 -7.92 -14.63
C GLY A 789 -20.39 -7.31 -15.53
N PHE A 790 -21.40 -8.12 -15.83
CA PHE A 790 -22.49 -7.80 -16.73
C PHE A 790 -23.84 -8.22 -16.15
N GLU A 791 -24.84 -7.39 -16.35
CA GLU A 791 -26.25 -7.76 -16.25
C GLU A 791 -26.76 -8.13 -17.65
N LEU A 792 -27.43 -9.27 -17.76
CA LEU A 792 -27.87 -9.87 -19.02
C LEU A 792 -29.40 -9.98 -19.00
N ALA A 793 -30.07 -9.07 -19.70
CA ALA A 793 -31.53 -9.01 -19.75
C ALA A 793 -32.07 -9.79 -20.96
N THR A 794 -32.82 -10.85 -20.67
CA THR A 794 -33.38 -11.75 -21.69
C THR A 794 -34.83 -11.39 -22.00
N SER A 795 -35.35 -11.92 -23.12
CA SER A 795 -36.69 -11.61 -23.63
C SER A 795 -37.71 -12.74 -23.46
N SER A 796 -37.30 -13.94 -23.08
CA SER A 796 -38.21 -15.06 -22.79
C SER A 796 -37.60 -16.06 -21.79
N PRO A 797 -38.40 -16.91 -21.13
CA PRO A 797 -37.91 -17.94 -20.21
C PRO A 797 -36.98 -18.95 -20.90
N GLU A 798 -37.27 -19.34 -22.14
CA GLU A 798 -36.45 -20.27 -22.92
C GLU A 798 -35.07 -19.68 -23.20
N GLN A 799 -35.03 -18.38 -23.54
CA GLN A 799 -33.77 -17.65 -23.73
C GLN A 799 -32.98 -17.57 -22.42
N THR A 800 -33.63 -17.33 -21.27
CA THR A 800 -32.99 -17.32 -19.95
C THR A 800 -32.33 -18.66 -19.62
N ILE A 801 -33.08 -19.76 -19.78
CA ILE A 801 -32.60 -21.11 -19.48
C ILE A 801 -31.43 -21.49 -20.38
N ALA A 802 -31.54 -21.22 -21.68
CA ALA A 802 -30.48 -21.48 -22.64
C ALA A 802 -29.22 -20.66 -22.29
N LEU A 803 -29.38 -19.38 -21.97
CA LEU A 803 -28.26 -18.51 -21.59
C LEU A 803 -27.53 -18.99 -20.34
N ALA A 804 -28.27 -19.31 -19.27
CA ALA A 804 -27.69 -19.77 -18.03
C ALA A 804 -26.93 -21.10 -18.21
N LYS A 805 -27.52 -22.05 -18.94
CA LYS A 805 -26.87 -23.34 -19.27
C LYS A 805 -25.59 -23.13 -20.07
N SER A 806 -25.63 -22.30 -21.12
CA SER A 806 -24.46 -22.05 -21.97
C SER A 806 -23.34 -21.33 -21.23
N LEU A 807 -23.65 -20.33 -20.39
CA LEU A 807 -22.66 -19.65 -19.54
C LEU A 807 -22.03 -20.61 -18.53
N TYR A 808 -22.86 -21.42 -17.86
CA TYR A 808 -22.40 -22.42 -16.90
C TYR A 808 -21.51 -23.46 -17.58
N GLN A 809 -21.92 -24.02 -18.72
CA GLN A 809 -21.12 -24.99 -19.46
C GLN A 809 -19.80 -24.41 -19.95
N ALA A 810 -19.82 -23.22 -20.58
CA ALA A 810 -18.62 -22.57 -21.09
C ALA A 810 -17.63 -22.23 -19.96
N GLY A 811 -18.13 -21.79 -18.81
CA GLY A 811 -17.29 -21.40 -17.70
C GLY A 811 -16.80 -22.56 -16.83
N ASN A 812 -17.59 -23.63 -16.68
CA ASN A 812 -17.26 -24.79 -15.86
C ASN A 812 -16.15 -25.65 -16.47
N GLN A 813 -16.10 -25.79 -17.80
CA GLN A 813 -15.05 -26.55 -18.50
C GLN A 813 -13.63 -26.01 -18.25
N GLY A 814 -13.49 -24.71 -17.96
CA GLY A 814 -12.22 -24.07 -17.65
C GLY A 814 -12.03 -23.70 -16.17
N GLU A 815 -12.90 -24.18 -15.27
CA GLU A 815 -12.98 -23.74 -13.86
C GLU A 815 -12.99 -22.21 -13.68
N THR A 816 -13.69 -21.50 -14.57
CA THR A 816 -13.72 -20.04 -14.63
C THR A 816 -15.01 -19.43 -14.09
N LEU A 817 -16.10 -20.21 -14.07
CA LEU A 817 -17.41 -19.79 -13.59
C LEU A 817 -18.01 -20.80 -12.62
N ARG A 818 -18.70 -20.32 -11.58
CA ARG A 818 -19.62 -21.12 -10.76
C ARG A 818 -20.92 -20.37 -10.48
N LEU A 819 -21.92 -21.06 -9.96
CA LEU A 819 -23.17 -20.43 -9.53
C LEU A 819 -22.99 -19.82 -8.14
N ALA A 820 -23.61 -18.66 -7.88
CA ALA A 820 -23.56 -18.02 -6.58
C ALA A 820 -24.94 -17.50 -6.17
N GLY A 821 -25.23 -17.60 -4.86
CA GLY A 821 -26.54 -17.29 -4.29
C GLY A 821 -26.56 -16.02 -3.45
N LEU A 822 -27.71 -15.75 -2.84
CA LEU A 822 -27.98 -14.55 -2.05
C LEU A 822 -26.97 -14.31 -0.91
N ALA A 823 -26.43 -15.37 -0.29
CA ALA A 823 -25.49 -15.24 0.83
C ALA A 823 -24.15 -14.61 0.40
N ALA A 824 -23.60 -15.06 -0.74
CA ALA A 824 -22.38 -14.47 -1.29
C ALA A 824 -22.63 -13.02 -1.73
N ARG A 825 -23.78 -12.78 -2.38
CA ARG A 825 -24.20 -11.43 -2.82
C ARG A 825 -24.26 -10.43 -1.65
N ASP A 826 -24.81 -10.83 -0.51
CA ASP A 826 -24.94 -9.95 0.66
C ASP A 826 -23.58 -9.54 1.25
N SER A 827 -22.62 -10.47 1.31
CA SER A 827 -21.25 -10.13 1.76
C SER A 827 -20.49 -9.26 0.74
N LEU A 828 -20.62 -9.53 -0.57
CA LEU A 828 -19.97 -8.76 -1.64
C LEU A 828 -20.49 -7.31 -1.69
N ARG A 829 -21.81 -7.12 -1.65
CA ARG A 829 -22.42 -5.78 -1.66
C ARG A 829 -22.10 -5.00 -0.40
N LEU A 830 -22.03 -5.67 0.76
CA LEU A 830 -21.67 -5.04 2.03
C LEU A 830 -20.24 -4.52 1.97
N GLU A 831 -19.30 -5.32 1.50
CA GLU A 831 -17.90 -4.89 1.29
C GLU A 831 -17.80 -3.75 0.28
N ALA A 832 -18.63 -3.75 -0.77
CA ALA A 832 -18.71 -2.65 -1.72
C ALA A 832 -19.51 -1.42 -1.22
N GLY A 833 -19.99 -1.44 0.04
CA GLY A 833 -20.72 -0.32 0.65
C GLY A 833 -22.08 0.00 0.00
N MET A 834 -22.65 -0.95 -0.76
CA MET A 834 -23.88 -0.77 -1.51
C MET A 834 -25.12 -1.02 -0.64
N CYS A 835 -26.09 -0.11 -0.75
CA CYS A 835 -27.34 -0.14 0.03
C CYS A 835 -28.26 -1.27 -0.42
N LEU A 836 -28.95 -1.89 0.53
CA LEU A 836 -30.06 -2.80 0.27
C LEU A 836 -31.36 -2.18 0.80
N TYR A 837 -32.35 -2.00 -0.09
CA TYR A 837 -33.66 -1.47 0.30
C TYR A 837 -34.34 -2.34 1.36
N GLY A 838 -34.95 -1.70 2.36
CA GLY A 838 -35.55 -2.36 3.53
C GLY A 838 -34.58 -2.58 4.68
N HIS A 839 -33.27 -2.42 4.44
CA HIS A 839 -32.22 -2.49 5.47
C HIS A 839 -31.51 -1.14 5.60
N ASP A 840 -30.93 -0.66 4.50
CA ASP A 840 -30.14 0.58 4.47
C ASP A 840 -30.93 1.77 3.89
N LEU A 841 -32.05 1.52 3.21
CA LEU A 841 -32.92 2.53 2.61
C LEU A 841 -34.37 2.25 2.96
N ASP A 842 -35.15 3.30 3.16
CA ASP A 842 -36.59 3.27 3.38
C ASP A 842 -37.24 4.58 2.88
N ASP A 843 -38.57 4.65 2.92
CA ASP A 843 -39.36 5.80 2.48
C ASP A 843 -39.13 7.07 3.34
N SER A 844 -38.46 6.96 4.49
CA SER A 844 -38.11 8.10 5.35
C SER A 844 -36.71 8.64 5.09
N THR A 845 -35.89 7.90 4.36
CA THR A 845 -34.46 8.18 4.17
C THR A 845 -34.26 9.03 2.92
N THR A 846 -33.57 10.17 3.07
CA THR A 846 -33.17 10.98 1.90
C THR A 846 -31.86 10.50 1.28
N PRO A 847 -31.57 10.85 0.01
CA PRO A 847 -30.28 10.52 -0.61
C PRO A 847 -29.08 11.11 0.13
N VAL A 848 -29.23 12.26 0.78
CA VAL A 848 -28.14 12.87 1.55
C VAL A 848 -27.87 12.09 2.83
N GLU A 849 -28.93 11.70 3.55
CA GLU A 849 -28.83 10.84 4.73
C GLU A 849 -28.17 9.50 4.39
N ALA A 850 -28.54 8.89 3.26
CA ALA A 850 -27.98 7.62 2.78
C ALA A 850 -26.52 7.70 2.28
N ALA A 851 -25.88 8.86 2.36
CA ALA A 851 -24.58 9.13 1.74
C ALA A 851 -24.58 8.88 0.21
N LEU A 852 -25.76 9.02 -0.42
CA LEU A 852 -25.99 8.92 -1.86
C LEU A 852 -26.15 10.29 -2.54
N GLY A 853 -25.81 11.41 -1.88
CA GLY A 853 -25.94 12.76 -2.46
C GLY A 853 -25.17 12.99 -3.78
N TRP A 854 -24.31 12.05 -4.18
CA TRP A 854 -23.65 12.02 -5.48
C TRP A 854 -24.61 11.67 -6.64
N VAL A 855 -25.76 11.04 -6.38
CA VAL A 855 -26.80 10.79 -7.41
C VAL A 855 -27.55 12.06 -7.81
N VAL A 856 -27.46 13.12 -6.99
CA VAL A 856 -27.98 14.44 -7.33
C VAL A 856 -27.00 15.14 -8.27
N ALA A 857 -27.31 15.10 -9.56
CA ALA A 857 -26.48 15.66 -10.62
C ALA A 857 -26.24 17.17 -10.43
N LYS A 858 -25.12 17.69 -10.95
CA LYS A 858 -24.69 19.07 -10.72
C LYS A 858 -25.74 20.08 -11.19
N GLU A 859 -26.35 19.82 -12.34
CA GLU A 859 -27.42 20.59 -12.96
C GLU A 859 -28.66 20.64 -12.04
N ARG A 860 -28.98 19.53 -11.40
CA ARG A 860 -30.13 19.42 -10.49
C ARG A 860 -29.89 20.14 -9.16
N ARG A 861 -28.64 20.34 -8.75
CA ARG A 861 -28.31 21.07 -7.51
C ARG A 861 -28.67 22.55 -7.57
N THR A 862 -28.73 23.13 -8.77
CA THR A 862 -29.11 24.53 -8.99
C THR A 862 -30.54 24.65 -9.50
N GLN A 863 -30.98 23.76 -10.38
CA GLN A 863 -32.31 23.85 -11.01
C GLN A 863 -33.45 23.27 -10.17
N GLY A 864 -33.17 22.28 -9.31
CA GLY A 864 -34.22 21.52 -8.64
C GLY A 864 -35.14 20.79 -9.62
N GLY A 865 -36.45 20.83 -9.36
CA GLY A 865 -37.50 20.29 -10.22
C GLY A 865 -37.66 18.77 -10.15
N PHE A 866 -37.12 18.13 -9.12
CA PHE A 866 -37.36 16.72 -8.81
C PHE A 866 -38.10 16.61 -7.48
N HIS A 867 -38.72 15.47 -7.25
CA HIS A 867 -39.42 15.19 -6.00
C HIS A 867 -38.54 15.38 -4.76
N GLY A 868 -39.00 16.21 -3.83
CA GLY A 868 -38.31 16.50 -2.58
C GLY A 868 -37.07 17.40 -2.70
N ASP A 869 -36.89 18.09 -3.83
CA ASP A 869 -35.79 19.04 -4.03
C ASP A 869 -35.72 20.12 -2.93
N ASN A 870 -36.87 20.62 -2.48
CA ASN A 870 -37.03 21.58 -1.39
C ASN A 870 -36.50 21.09 -0.03
N ILE A 871 -36.31 19.77 0.15
CA ILE A 871 -35.73 19.15 1.35
C ILE A 871 -34.29 18.72 1.07
N ILE A 872 -34.03 18.10 -0.08
CA ILE A 872 -32.73 17.50 -0.43
C ILE A 872 -31.68 18.56 -0.75
N LEU A 873 -32.03 19.63 -1.47
CA LEU A 873 -31.06 20.67 -1.85
C LEU A 873 -30.50 21.42 -0.63
N PRO A 874 -31.31 21.85 0.36
CA PRO A 874 -30.79 22.40 1.62
C PRO A 874 -29.86 21.47 2.40
N GLN A 875 -30.07 20.14 2.32
CA GLN A 875 -29.23 19.14 2.99
C GLN A 875 -27.84 19.00 2.35
N LEU A 876 -27.68 19.35 1.06
CA LEU A 876 -26.40 19.29 0.34
C LEU A 876 -25.46 20.48 0.65
N ILE A 877 -25.98 21.56 1.24
CA ILE A 877 -25.22 22.78 1.52
C ILE A 877 -24.31 22.55 2.72
N LYS A 878 -22.99 22.55 2.50
CA LYS A 878 -21.98 22.24 3.53
C LYS A 878 -21.69 23.38 4.52
N LYS A 879 -22.01 24.63 4.16
CA LYS A 879 -21.74 25.82 5.00
C LYS A 879 -22.99 26.20 5.77
N SER A 880 -22.86 26.40 7.08
CA SER A 880 -23.91 26.99 7.93
C SER A 880 -24.17 28.42 7.45
N GLY A 881 -25.32 28.64 6.83
CA GLY A 881 -25.75 29.91 6.26
C GLY A 881 -27.26 29.92 6.02
N ASN A 882 -27.79 31.06 5.58
CA ASN A 882 -29.23 31.21 5.35
C ASN A 882 -29.73 30.20 4.31
N GLY A 883 -30.65 29.31 4.70
CA GLY A 883 -31.20 28.25 3.85
C GLY A 883 -30.53 26.87 3.93
N SER A 884 -29.40 26.71 4.65
CA SER A 884 -28.81 25.38 4.91
C SER A 884 -29.61 24.61 5.97
N LYS A 885 -29.94 23.34 5.70
CA LYS A 885 -30.55 22.42 6.68
C LYS A 885 -29.85 21.07 6.58
N PRO A 886 -28.72 20.88 7.27
CA PRO A 886 -27.96 19.64 7.22
C PRO A 886 -28.84 18.42 7.56
N ALA A 887 -28.59 17.31 6.90
CA ALA A 887 -29.23 16.02 7.21
C ALA A 887 -29.07 15.69 8.71
N SER A 888 -30.11 15.12 9.34
CA SER A 888 -30.13 14.86 10.79
C SER A 888 -29.29 13.65 11.20
N ARG A 889 -29.20 12.67 10.29
CA ARG A 889 -28.40 11.44 10.39
C ARG A 889 -27.62 11.21 9.10
N LYS A 890 -26.63 10.34 9.15
CA LYS A 890 -25.80 9.99 8.01
C LYS A 890 -25.42 8.52 8.05
N ARG A 891 -25.51 7.85 6.89
CA ARG A 891 -25.00 6.50 6.70
C ARG A 891 -23.48 6.50 6.69
N VAL A 892 -22.89 5.63 7.48
CA VAL A 892 -21.45 5.46 7.66
C VAL A 892 -21.06 3.97 7.59
N GLY A 893 -19.79 3.70 7.28
CA GLY A 893 -19.21 2.36 7.45
C GLY A 893 -18.56 2.25 8.82
N LEU A 894 -18.57 1.05 9.40
CA LEU A 894 -17.98 0.72 10.70
C LEU A 894 -17.11 -0.51 10.56
N VAL A 895 -15.92 -0.50 11.17
CA VAL A 895 -15.15 -1.69 11.52
C VAL A 895 -15.37 -1.97 13.01
N ILE A 896 -15.75 -3.18 13.37
CA ILE A 896 -16.20 -3.55 14.72
C ILE A 896 -15.28 -4.61 15.34
N ASP A 897 -14.82 -4.34 16.56
CA ASP A 897 -13.95 -5.24 17.30
C ASP A 897 -14.74 -6.45 17.85
N GLY A 898 -14.13 -7.64 17.78
CA GLY A 898 -14.67 -8.85 18.39
C GLY A 898 -15.80 -9.52 17.59
N ALA A 899 -17.04 -9.45 18.08
CA ALA A 899 -18.17 -10.15 17.45
C ALA A 899 -18.90 -9.23 16.44
N PRO A 900 -19.35 -9.75 15.29
CA PRO A 900 -20.02 -8.94 14.28
C PRO A 900 -21.34 -8.36 14.80
N ALA A 901 -21.52 -7.06 14.60
CA ALA A 901 -22.84 -6.45 14.79
C ALA A 901 -23.76 -6.86 13.64
N ARG A 902 -25.01 -7.16 14.00
CA ARG A 902 -26.08 -7.42 13.04
C ARG A 902 -27.00 -6.20 12.98
N GLU A 903 -27.85 -6.18 11.98
CA GLU A 903 -28.93 -5.19 11.85
C GLU A 903 -29.69 -5.00 13.16
N GLY A 904 -30.00 -3.75 13.47
CA GLY A 904 -30.69 -3.34 14.70
C GLY A 904 -29.77 -3.18 15.92
N ALA A 905 -28.48 -3.48 15.82
CA ALA A 905 -27.53 -3.21 16.91
C ALA A 905 -27.46 -1.70 17.18
N ALA A 906 -27.78 -1.29 18.41
CA ALA A 906 -27.76 0.10 18.85
C ALA A 906 -26.32 0.61 18.94
N ILE A 907 -26.13 1.87 18.53
CA ILE A 907 -24.85 2.57 18.55
C ILE A 907 -24.93 3.66 19.60
N TYR A 908 -23.95 3.68 20.49
CA TYR A 908 -23.85 4.61 21.60
C TYR A 908 -22.71 5.58 21.38
N ALA A 909 -22.89 6.81 21.86
CA ALA A 909 -21.80 7.77 21.95
C ALA A 909 -20.67 7.14 22.79
N PRO A 910 -19.40 7.43 22.49
CA PRO A 910 -18.33 7.09 23.41
C PRO A 910 -18.63 7.72 24.77
N ALA A 911 -18.54 6.93 25.84
CA ALA A 911 -18.88 7.39 27.20
C ALA A 911 -18.07 8.65 27.55
N THR A 912 -18.75 9.78 27.70
CA THR A 912 -18.15 11.01 28.24
C THR A 912 -18.14 10.93 29.76
N THR A 913 -17.05 10.44 30.35
CA THR A 913 -16.73 10.70 31.76
C THR A 913 -15.25 10.46 32.04
N THR A 914 -14.55 11.56 32.33
CA THR A 914 -13.60 11.87 33.41
C THR A 914 -13.08 10.78 34.38
N THR A 915 -13.01 9.52 33.97
CA THR A 915 -12.43 8.43 34.76
C THR A 915 -11.66 7.53 33.81
N THR A 916 -10.40 7.33 34.15
CA THR A 916 -9.41 6.47 33.52
C THR A 916 -10.01 5.22 32.87
N ALA A 917 -9.87 5.13 31.54
CA ALA A 917 -10.32 4.00 30.72
C ALA A 917 -9.54 2.68 30.97
N ALA A 918 -8.61 2.65 31.92
CA ALA A 918 -7.92 1.44 32.37
C ALA A 918 -8.79 0.53 33.26
N ALA A 919 -9.93 1.01 33.78
CA ALA A 919 -10.75 0.23 34.73
C ALA A 919 -11.92 -0.57 34.10
N ALA A 920 -12.28 -0.34 32.84
CA ALA A 920 -13.49 -0.97 32.25
C ALA A 920 -13.26 -2.35 31.58
N ALA A 921 -12.00 -2.84 31.51
CA ALA A 921 -11.68 -4.05 30.76
C ALA A 921 -11.68 -5.36 31.57
N THR A 922 -11.87 -5.33 32.89
CA THR A 922 -11.72 -6.54 33.73
C THR A 922 -13.03 -7.15 34.24
N THR A 923 -14.18 -6.50 34.04
CA THR A 923 -15.48 -7.10 34.42
C THR A 923 -16.61 -6.54 33.58
N ALA A 924 -16.98 -7.23 32.48
CA ALA A 924 -18.19 -6.92 31.73
C ALA A 924 -19.28 -7.96 32.04
N THR A 925 -19.91 -7.79 33.20
CA THR A 925 -21.27 -8.28 33.45
C THR A 925 -22.17 -7.09 33.83
N GLU A 926 -22.17 -6.03 33.03
CA GLU A 926 -23.08 -4.89 33.24
C GLU A 926 -23.56 -4.44 31.84
N THR A 927 -24.71 -4.94 31.38
CA THR A 927 -26.05 -4.30 31.47
C THR A 927 -26.02 -2.80 31.17
N LYS A 928 -26.81 -2.38 30.18
CA LYS A 928 -27.20 -0.99 29.86
C LYS A 928 -26.94 -0.03 31.04
N GLY A 929 -25.91 0.79 30.95
CA GLY A 929 -25.74 1.91 31.88
C GLY A 929 -26.89 2.89 31.66
N GLU A 930 -27.66 3.18 32.69
CA GLU A 930 -28.61 4.31 32.67
C GLU A 930 -27.81 5.60 32.42
N GLY A 931 -27.92 6.16 31.21
CA GLY A 931 -27.24 7.40 30.82
C GLY A 931 -26.46 7.36 29.51
N GLU A 932 -26.22 6.18 28.92
CA GLU A 932 -25.53 6.11 27.62
C GLU A 932 -26.46 6.50 26.47
N GLU A 933 -26.11 7.59 25.77
CA GLU A 933 -26.91 8.12 24.68
C GLU A 933 -26.79 7.26 23.42
N VAL A 934 -27.92 6.76 22.93
CA VAL A 934 -28.02 6.12 21.61
C VAL A 934 -27.92 7.19 20.52
N ILE A 935 -26.90 7.08 19.69
CA ILE A 935 -26.60 8.00 18.59
C ILE A 935 -26.87 7.40 17.21
N GLY A 936 -27.18 6.11 17.12
CA GLY A 936 -27.38 5.46 15.83
C GLY A 936 -27.77 3.98 15.93
N VAL A 937 -27.85 3.35 14.77
CA VAL A 937 -28.20 1.94 14.61
C VAL A 937 -27.49 1.33 13.41
N VAL A 938 -27.04 0.08 13.55
CA VAL A 938 -26.51 -0.75 12.45
C VAL A 938 -27.65 -1.17 11.52
N THR A 939 -27.49 -0.98 10.22
CA THR A 939 -28.45 -1.39 9.18
C THR A 939 -28.05 -2.70 8.52
N SER A 940 -26.78 -2.87 8.20
CA SER A 940 -26.25 -4.10 7.59
C SER A 940 -24.92 -4.44 8.25
N GLY A 941 -24.67 -5.69 8.62
CA GLY A 941 -23.41 -6.03 9.29
C GLY A 941 -23.10 -7.52 9.37
N GLY A 942 -21.80 -7.83 9.29
CA GLY A 942 -21.28 -9.19 9.26
C GLY A 942 -19.76 -9.26 9.16
N PRO A 943 -19.19 -10.47 9.22
CA PRO A 943 -17.78 -10.68 8.90
C PRO A 943 -17.54 -10.39 7.42
N SER A 944 -16.44 -9.70 7.11
CA SER A 944 -15.93 -9.51 5.75
C SER A 944 -15.03 -10.69 5.37
N PRO A 945 -15.43 -11.52 4.39
CA PRO A 945 -14.55 -12.55 3.84
C PRO A 945 -13.21 -12.03 3.32
N THR A 946 -13.21 -10.88 2.67
CA THR A 946 -12.01 -10.32 2.03
C THR A 946 -11.07 -9.68 3.06
N LEU A 947 -11.61 -8.93 4.04
CA LEU A 947 -10.80 -8.15 4.99
C LEU A 947 -10.46 -8.90 6.28
N GLY A 948 -11.08 -10.06 6.54
CA GLY A 948 -10.86 -10.82 7.79
C GLY A 948 -11.36 -10.13 9.07
N THR A 949 -12.08 -9.01 8.96
CA THR A 949 -12.62 -8.22 10.09
C THR A 949 -14.14 -8.08 10.00
N ASN A 950 -14.80 -7.65 11.08
CA ASN A 950 -16.24 -7.39 11.06
C ASN A 950 -16.53 -5.98 10.57
N ILE A 951 -17.39 -5.88 9.57
CA ILE A 951 -17.82 -4.61 8.99
C ILE A 951 -19.33 -4.43 9.13
N ALA A 952 -19.76 -3.18 9.20
CA ALA A 952 -21.17 -2.83 9.20
C ALA A 952 -21.43 -1.47 8.56
N MET A 953 -22.58 -1.32 7.93
CA MET A 953 -23.16 -0.02 7.59
C MET A 953 -24.15 0.38 8.66
N ALA A 954 -24.21 1.67 8.96
CA ALA A 954 -25.03 2.20 10.04
C ALA A 954 -25.48 3.62 9.77
N TYR A 955 -26.61 4.02 10.35
CA TYR A 955 -26.95 5.44 10.49
C TYR A 955 -26.55 5.93 11.86
N VAL A 956 -25.81 7.03 11.88
CA VAL A 956 -25.48 7.78 13.10
C VAL A 956 -25.99 9.21 12.96
N ARG A 957 -26.24 9.91 14.08
CA ARG A 957 -26.52 11.35 14.05
C ARG A 957 -25.42 12.07 13.29
N ASN A 958 -25.81 13.03 12.44
CA ASN A 958 -24.88 13.75 11.56
C ASN A 958 -24.10 14.81 12.34
N ASN A 959 -23.25 14.35 13.24
CA ASN A 959 -22.36 15.14 14.07
C ASN A 959 -20.91 14.72 13.76
N PRO A 960 -19.98 15.64 13.48
CA PRO A 960 -18.57 15.32 13.24
C PRO A 960 -17.93 14.42 14.32
N ALA A 961 -18.41 14.45 15.56
CA ALA A 961 -17.93 13.61 16.65
C ALA A 961 -18.16 12.11 16.44
N PHE A 962 -19.18 11.72 15.65
CA PHE A 962 -19.54 10.32 15.45
C PHE A 962 -19.76 9.92 13.98
N ALA A 963 -19.88 10.87 13.06
CA ALA A 963 -20.12 10.61 11.64
C ALA A 963 -18.88 10.82 10.75
N LYS A 964 -17.77 11.33 11.30
CA LYS A 964 -16.51 11.54 10.59
C LYS A 964 -15.71 10.24 10.56
N VAL A 965 -15.06 9.94 9.43
CA VAL A 965 -14.09 8.83 9.33
C VAL A 965 -13.03 8.97 10.43
N GLY A 966 -12.74 7.86 11.12
CA GLY A 966 -11.88 7.78 12.29
C GLY A 966 -12.59 7.92 13.64
N SER A 967 -13.86 8.33 13.67
CA SER A 967 -14.61 8.49 14.94
C SER A 967 -14.84 7.13 15.61
N ARG A 968 -14.69 7.08 16.93
CA ARG A 968 -14.99 5.89 17.75
C ARG A 968 -16.43 5.92 18.24
N VAL A 969 -17.10 4.78 18.19
CA VAL A 969 -18.46 4.57 18.71
C VAL A 969 -18.57 3.22 19.41
N GLY A 970 -19.52 3.10 20.34
CA GLY A 970 -19.85 1.81 20.97
C GLY A 970 -21.00 1.13 20.22
N VAL A 971 -20.91 -0.17 19.97
CA VAL A 971 -21.96 -0.96 19.32
C VAL A 971 -22.37 -2.12 20.24
N LEU A 972 -23.66 -2.19 20.57
CA LEU A 972 -24.16 -3.23 21.46
C LEU A 972 -24.38 -4.55 20.70
N VAL A 973 -23.48 -5.52 20.92
CA VAL A 973 -23.51 -6.83 20.26
C VAL A 973 -23.80 -7.91 21.30
N ARG A 974 -24.97 -8.55 21.19
CA ARG A 974 -25.41 -9.66 22.07
C ARG A 974 -25.29 -9.32 23.56
N GLY A 975 -25.67 -8.10 23.93
CA GLY A 975 -25.63 -7.61 25.32
C GLY A 975 -24.26 -7.14 25.80
N LYS A 976 -23.22 -7.18 24.96
CA LYS A 976 -21.89 -6.65 25.25
C LYS A 976 -21.58 -5.44 24.38
N MET A 977 -21.06 -4.37 24.98
CA MET A 977 -20.59 -3.22 24.22
C MET A 977 -19.30 -3.60 23.47
N ARG A 978 -19.24 -3.28 22.18
CA ARG A 978 -18.07 -3.47 21.32
C ARG A 978 -17.60 -2.11 20.81
N SER A 979 -16.29 -1.90 20.81
CA SER A 979 -15.70 -0.75 20.14
C SER A 979 -15.87 -0.90 18.63
N ALA A 980 -16.21 0.20 17.96
CA ALA A 980 -16.23 0.29 16.51
C ALA A 980 -15.66 1.62 16.04
N THR A 981 -15.09 1.62 14.84
CA THR A 981 -14.50 2.81 14.20
C THR A 981 -15.23 3.11 12.91
N VAL A 982 -15.61 4.37 12.74
CA VAL A 982 -16.18 4.87 11.48
C VAL A 982 -15.12 4.85 10.39
N CYS A 983 -15.39 4.19 9.28
CA CYS A 983 -14.48 4.07 8.13
C CYS A 983 -15.12 4.57 6.83
N LYS A 984 -14.29 4.74 5.80
CA LYS A 984 -14.78 5.07 4.45
C LYS A 984 -15.42 3.84 3.82
N MET A 985 -16.47 4.06 3.02
CA MET A 985 -17.04 3.06 2.11
C MET A 985 -16.72 3.41 0.66
N PRO A 986 -16.51 2.43 -0.23
CA PRO A 986 -16.59 0.99 0.02
C PRO A 986 -15.48 0.47 0.95
N PHE A 987 -15.72 -0.66 1.63
CA PHE A 987 -14.72 -1.30 2.51
C PHE A 987 -13.65 -2.04 1.71
N VAL A 988 -14.04 -2.63 0.58
CA VAL A 988 -13.16 -3.21 -0.43
C VAL A 988 -13.30 -2.39 -1.71
N GLU A 989 -12.17 -2.00 -2.31
CA GLU A 989 -12.19 -1.20 -3.54
C GLU A 989 -12.93 -1.90 -4.68
N ALA A 990 -13.75 -1.13 -5.41
CA ALA A 990 -14.51 -1.66 -6.54
C ALA A 990 -13.62 -1.79 -7.80
N LYS A 991 -13.66 -2.95 -8.46
CA LYS A 991 -12.84 -3.29 -9.63
C LYS A 991 -13.61 -3.15 -10.96
N TYR A 992 -14.41 -2.09 -11.10
CA TYR A 992 -15.19 -1.86 -12.31
C TYR A 992 -14.29 -1.55 -13.52
N TYR A 993 -14.61 -2.13 -14.69
CA TYR A 993 -13.87 -1.86 -15.93
C TYR A 993 -14.20 -0.49 -16.52
N ARG A 994 -13.25 0.45 -16.50
CA ARG A 994 -13.43 1.84 -16.95
C ARG A 994 -12.42 2.19 -18.04
N ALA A 995 -12.76 3.15 -18.90
CA ALA A 995 -11.84 3.67 -19.90
C ALA A 995 -10.64 4.35 -19.22
N GLY A 996 -9.42 4.06 -19.67
CA GLY A 996 -8.23 4.78 -19.22
C GLY A 996 -8.33 6.26 -19.61
N ILE A 997 -7.92 7.15 -18.71
CA ILE A 997 -7.81 8.59 -19.00
C ILE A 997 -6.59 8.75 -19.93
N GLY A 998 -6.80 8.56 -21.24
CA GLY A 998 -5.70 8.59 -22.22
C GLY A 998 -6.11 8.60 -23.70
N GLU A 999 -7.39 8.44 -24.04
CA GLU A 999 -7.83 8.40 -25.46
C GLU A 999 -8.85 9.49 -25.86
N THR A 1000 -9.29 10.34 -24.93
CA THR A 1000 -10.27 11.41 -25.22
C THR A 1000 -9.67 12.75 -25.67
N GLU A 1001 -8.35 12.86 -25.87
CA GLU A 1001 -7.69 14.14 -26.25
C GLU A 1001 -7.07 14.15 -27.67
N LYS A 1002 -7.48 13.23 -28.55
CA LYS A 1002 -7.09 13.25 -29.98
C LYS A 1002 -8.28 13.22 -30.94
N VAL A 1003 -9.31 14.03 -30.67
CA VAL A 1003 -10.26 14.45 -31.73
C VAL A 1003 -10.71 15.88 -31.45
N THR A 1004 -9.84 16.86 -31.70
CA THR A 1004 -10.28 18.22 -32.00
C THR A 1004 -9.40 18.82 -33.10
N ALA A 1005 -10.07 19.16 -34.20
CA ALA A 1005 -9.74 20.18 -35.19
C ALA A 1005 -8.51 19.95 -36.10
N VAL A 1006 -8.73 19.26 -37.22
CA VAL A 1006 -8.28 19.77 -38.52
C VAL A 1006 -9.54 20.25 -39.22
N ASP A 1007 -9.75 21.56 -39.21
CA ASP A 1007 -10.43 22.32 -40.28
C ASP A 1007 -10.29 23.79 -39.95
N GLY A 1008 -9.40 24.45 -40.67
CA GLY A 1008 -9.31 25.90 -40.71
C GLY A 1008 -9.59 26.36 -42.12
N ALA A 1009 -10.65 27.14 -42.32
CA ALA A 1009 -10.63 28.32 -43.19
C ALA A 1009 -11.98 29.07 -43.19
N THR A 1010 -11.84 30.39 -43.12
CA THR A 1010 -12.69 31.45 -43.70
C THR A 1010 -14.01 31.87 -43.03
N GLN A 1011 -13.88 32.93 -42.22
CA GLN A 1011 -14.54 34.25 -42.33
C GLN A 1011 -16.05 34.36 -42.64
N GLY A 1012 -16.73 35.20 -41.84
CA GLY A 1012 -17.67 36.19 -42.36
C GLY A 1012 -19.04 36.27 -41.69
N SER A 1013 -19.19 37.27 -40.81
CA SER A 1013 -20.39 38.13 -40.60
C SER A 1013 -21.82 37.52 -40.60
N ALA A 1014 -22.49 37.69 -39.45
CA ALA A 1014 -23.96 37.84 -39.28
C ALA A 1014 -24.55 38.92 -40.24
N PRO A 1015 -25.89 39.05 -40.50
CA PRO A 1015 -26.99 38.89 -39.52
C PRO A 1015 -28.39 38.42 -40.01
N MET A 1016 -29.14 37.74 -39.12
CA MET A 1016 -30.51 38.03 -38.65
C MET A 1016 -31.03 36.86 -37.81
#